data_AF-A0A0S8IUX9-F1
#
_entry.id   AF-A0A0S8IUX9-F1
#
_cell.length_a   1.000
_cell.length_b   1.000
_cell.length_c   1.000
_cell.angle_alpha   90.00
_cell.angle_beta   90.00
_cell.angle_gamma   90.00
#
_symmetry.space_group_name_H-M   'P 1'
#
loop_
_entity.id
_entity.type
_entity.pdbx_description
1 polymer ?
#
loop_
_entity_poly.entity_id
_entity_poly.type
_entity_poly.pdbx_seq_one_letter_code
_entity_poly.pdbx_strand_id
1 'polypeptide(L)'
;MTAAFFIPGILFGVLRGNVVHYIMVLLSDTGAATRPYLPQNPILPDIGHASIQVVIGWVFAGYLAWTLAEYVLRRVQLQKRLFPTVAFAALFMSAMSYCMETTATRVGWWYWEMSTVDRIFGHAPSAGILAWFSIATDLIFPVLFITCSAYRRRPWRWVALLVFPLHMGAHALYATVPFIDHVHDVMILALAALALFNRTRIETGFAEKPAETGRSVCSRLVDLIPAIAVGTFFIIMLRADLLVVGEFTLAFTAIPLFIFALLAVRRVPVVVAVIMSAAGLAAGRWVGFRALYAFAPVVLLWAFYSADRSRRGRLVALGWLLAVAALIGVQVTQGETRRFRLVRFVRLLKQAARAETRGYDEVARELRAQAFRMEFTDPVYLDRSIDYMFRVYAKNPEAVLPEVHKRLQRILQMDPRWALCRTNWIPLLVHEDRLEEAIAQARAVVGIQPTRAQHHSILGYLLLRRGDTAQAEKELDTALDLGAEDPETRVNLALVASVTGSVQKAVDLLNQVLAEDPEHPIARLNLEHLRSDPKRVKADLVHLSAPGIFVQLGRLIDSQAGARAKAGDWSGAAQMMAKAVHYAPRDAGIRSNYGTALFQGGGAVEEAVTQFEMAVQMDEGFLPARRKLVGLYVRLARRQIGENRKEAARKTLRRALPYADGKALAEIQRMLAPLEDTRP
;
A
#
# COMPACT_ATOMS: atom_id res chain seq x y z
N MET A 1 -19.15 -12.07 -33.73
CA MET A 1 -19.18 -10.89 -32.83
C MET A 1 -18.68 -11.24 -31.44
N THR A 2 -19.16 -12.32 -30.83
CA THR A 2 -18.68 -12.82 -29.52
C THR A 2 -17.16 -13.02 -29.48
N ALA A 3 -16.58 -13.78 -30.42
CA ALA A 3 -15.11 -13.96 -30.50
C ALA A 3 -14.31 -12.64 -30.71
N ALA A 4 -14.91 -11.66 -31.38
CA ALA A 4 -14.29 -10.35 -31.63
C ALA A 4 -14.27 -9.44 -30.40
N PHE A 5 -14.99 -9.80 -29.32
CA PHE A 5 -14.93 -9.13 -28.02
C PHE A 5 -13.99 -9.85 -27.05
N PHE A 6 -14.08 -11.19 -26.97
CA PHE A 6 -13.32 -11.96 -25.99
C PHE A 6 -11.80 -11.92 -26.24
N ILE A 7 -11.33 -12.01 -27.49
CA ILE A 7 -9.89 -11.97 -27.78
C ILE A 7 -9.28 -10.62 -27.38
N PRO A 8 -9.79 -9.45 -27.84
CA PRO A 8 -9.30 -8.16 -27.37
C PRO A 8 -9.52 -7.94 -25.88
N GLY A 9 -10.61 -8.45 -25.31
CA GLY A 9 -10.91 -8.33 -23.88
C GLY A 9 -9.88 -9.03 -23.00
N ILE A 10 -9.49 -10.26 -23.33
CA ILE A 10 -8.48 -11.01 -22.58
C ILE A 10 -7.12 -10.32 -22.70
N LEU A 11 -6.70 -9.94 -23.92
CA LEU A 11 -5.47 -9.18 -24.14
C LEU A 11 -5.43 -7.87 -23.34
N PHE A 12 -6.52 -7.12 -23.37
CA PHE A 12 -6.69 -5.90 -22.58
C PHE A 12 -6.59 -6.19 -21.08
N GLY A 13 -7.24 -7.24 -20.59
CA GLY A 13 -7.22 -7.58 -19.16
C GLY A 13 -5.83 -7.94 -18.66
N VAL A 14 -5.06 -8.72 -19.43
CA VAL A 14 -3.66 -9.06 -19.09
C VAL A 14 -2.79 -7.80 -19.09
N LEU A 15 -2.91 -6.96 -20.12
CA LEU A 15 -2.16 -5.69 -20.20
C LEU A 15 -2.50 -4.79 -19.01
N ARG A 16 -3.81 -4.62 -18.73
CA ARG A 16 -4.30 -3.81 -17.63
C ARG A 16 -3.80 -4.28 -16.28
N GLY A 17 -3.87 -5.58 -15.98
CA GLY A 17 -3.41 -6.13 -14.71
C GLY A 17 -1.94 -5.81 -14.44
N ASN A 18 -1.08 -5.98 -15.46
CA ASN A 18 0.34 -5.67 -15.36
C ASN A 18 0.64 -4.16 -15.24
N VAL A 19 -0.07 -3.31 -16.00
CA VAL A 19 0.10 -1.84 -15.91
C VAL A 19 -0.33 -1.32 -14.55
N VAL A 20 -1.45 -1.78 -14.02
CA VAL A 20 -1.91 -1.38 -12.68
C VAL A 20 -0.90 -1.80 -11.63
N HIS A 21 -0.35 -3.01 -11.71
CA HIS A 21 0.72 -3.43 -10.81
C HIS A 21 1.92 -2.47 -10.86
N TYR A 22 2.41 -2.14 -12.06
CA TYR A 22 3.55 -1.25 -12.23
C TYR A 22 3.29 0.17 -11.69
N ILE A 23 2.11 0.74 -11.97
CA ILE A 23 1.70 2.03 -11.40
C ILE A 23 1.67 1.97 -9.88
N MET A 24 1.22 0.86 -9.31
CA MET A 24 1.14 0.72 -7.85
C MET A 24 2.50 0.53 -7.21
N VAL A 25 3.44 -0.16 -7.87
CA VAL A 25 4.85 -0.19 -7.46
C VAL A 25 5.45 1.22 -7.48
N LEU A 26 5.22 1.97 -8.57
CA LEU A 26 5.66 3.38 -8.69
C LEU A 26 5.05 4.28 -7.62
N LEU A 27 3.79 4.05 -7.24
CA LEU A 27 3.07 4.78 -6.21
C LEU A 27 3.33 4.24 -4.79
N SER A 28 3.96 3.08 -4.65
CA SER A 28 4.28 2.48 -3.35
C SER A 28 5.49 3.21 -2.77
N ASP A 29 5.24 4.02 -1.74
CA ASP A 29 6.30 4.75 -1.02
C ASP A 29 7.27 3.80 -0.27
N THR A 30 6.95 2.50 -0.16
CA THR A 30 7.75 1.46 0.48
C THR A 30 8.63 0.68 -0.50
N GLY A 31 8.45 0.87 -1.81
CA GLY A 31 9.05 0.01 -2.85
C GLY A 31 8.53 -1.43 -2.84
N ALA A 32 7.51 -1.75 -2.03
CA ALA A 32 6.95 -3.08 -1.91
C ALA A 32 5.86 -3.30 -2.96
N ALA A 33 5.96 -4.43 -3.66
CA ALA A 33 5.08 -4.79 -4.76
C ALA A 33 3.69 -5.22 -4.28
N THR A 34 2.78 -4.28 -4.03
CA THR A 34 1.38 -4.60 -3.65
C THR A 34 0.52 -4.84 -4.88
N ARG A 35 -0.20 -5.98 -4.93
CA ARG A 35 -1.23 -6.20 -5.95
C ARG A 35 -2.53 -5.53 -5.51
N PRO A 36 -3.27 -4.84 -6.41
CA PRO A 36 -4.52 -4.16 -6.06
C PRO A 36 -5.54 -5.12 -5.42
N TYR A 37 -5.68 -6.30 -5.98
CA TYR A 37 -6.54 -7.36 -5.48
C TYR A 37 -5.81 -8.70 -5.62
N LEU A 38 -5.99 -9.59 -4.64
CA LEU A 38 -5.40 -10.92 -4.60
C LEU A 38 -6.50 -11.95 -4.30
N PRO A 39 -6.84 -12.83 -5.27
CA PRO A 39 -7.75 -13.94 -5.02
C PRO A 39 -7.19 -14.85 -3.92
N GLN A 40 -8.04 -15.26 -2.99
CA GLN A 40 -7.70 -16.35 -2.08
C GLN A 40 -7.89 -17.67 -2.82
N ASN A 41 -6.81 -18.44 -2.98
CA ASN A 41 -6.77 -19.72 -3.71
C ASN A 41 -7.08 -19.59 -5.22
N PRO A 42 -6.17 -18.98 -6.01
CA PRO A 42 -6.33 -18.91 -7.45
C PRO A 42 -6.37 -20.31 -8.07
N ILE A 43 -7.35 -20.56 -8.94
CA ILE A 43 -7.51 -21.85 -9.63
C ILE A 43 -6.69 -21.89 -10.94
N LEU A 44 -6.33 -20.72 -11.46
CA LEU A 44 -5.59 -20.55 -12.70
C LEU A 44 -4.27 -19.81 -12.45
N PRO A 45 -3.18 -20.15 -13.16
CA PRO A 45 -1.91 -19.44 -13.05
C PRO A 45 -2.02 -18.00 -13.58
N ASP A 46 -1.20 -17.12 -13.03
CA ASP A 46 -1.12 -15.72 -13.44
C ASP A 46 -0.29 -15.54 -14.73
N ILE A 47 -0.49 -14.43 -15.46
CA ILE A 47 0.40 -14.00 -16.55
C ILE A 47 1.06 -12.68 -16.13
N GLY A 48 2.35 -12.76 -15.78
CA GLY A 48 3.06 -11.67 -15.11
C GLY A 48 2.41 -11.40 -13.75
N HIS A 49 1.95 -10.16 -13.52
CA HIS A 49 1.23 -9.78 -12.30
C HIS A 49 -0.30 -9.73 -12.50
N ALA A 50 -0.80 -10.18 -13.67
CA ALA A 50 -2.23 -10.20 -13.96
C ALA A 50 -2.84 -11.56 -13.60
N SER A 51 -3.79 -11.55 -12.66
CA SER A 51 -4.57 -12.75 -12.33
C SER A 51 -5.52 -13.14 -13.45
N ILE A 52 -5.31 -14.31 -14.04
CA ILE A 52 -6.10 -14.78 -15.19
C ILE A 52 -7.55 -15.02 -14.81
N GLN A 53 -7.81 -15.54 -13.61
CA GLN A 53 -9.16 -15.71 -13.10
C GLN A 53 -9.91 -14.37 -13.04
N VAL A 54 -9.24 -13.31 -12.57
CA VAL A 54 -9.85 -11.98 -12.50
C VAL A 54 -10.04 -11.36 -13.89
N VAL A 55 -9.06 -11.51 -14.78
CA VAL A 55 -9.17 -11.08 -16.18
C VAL A 55 -10.37 -11.70 -16.86
N ILE A 56 -10.56 -13.02 -16.70
CA ILE A 56 -11.72 -13.74 -17.22
C ILE A 56 -13.00 -13.13 -16.63
N GLY A 57 -13.07 -12.96 -15.30
CA GLY A 57 -14.21 -12.36 -14.63
C GLY A 57 -14.60 -10.99 -15.20
N TRP A 58 -13.63 -10.10 -15.40
CA TRP A 58 -13.84 -8.77 -15.98
C TRP A 58 -14.34 -8.79 -17.41
N VAL A 59 -13.80 -9.68 -18.26
CA VAL A 59 -14.23 -9.79 -19.65
C VAL A 59 -15.67 -10.29 -19.73
N PHE A 60 -16.03 -11.29 -18.93
CA PHE A 60 -17.41 -11.77 -18.85
C PHE A 60 -18.37 -10.73 -18.29
N ALA A 61 -17.98 -10.02 -17.21
CA ALA A 61 -18.76 -8.93 -16.66
C ALA A 61 -18.97 -7.80 -17.68
N GLY A 62 -17.91 -7.40 -18.38
CA GLY A 62 -17.98 -6.37 -19.43
C GLY A 62 -18.86 -6.77 -20.60
N TYR A 63 -18.80 -8.02 -21.04
CA TYR A 63 -19.70 -8.54 -22.06
C TYR A 63 -21.15 -8.51 -21.59
N LEU A 64 -21.42 -9.02 -20.38
CA LEU A 64 -22.75 -9.03 -19.79
C LEU A 64 -23.32 -7.60 -19.67
N ALA A 65 -22.53 -6.66 -19.16
CA ALA A 65 -22.88 -5.25 -19.03
C ALA A 65 -23.22 -4.61 -20.39
N TRP A 66 -22.43 -4.88 -21.44
CA TRP A 66 -22.75 -4.42 -22.80
C TRP A 66 -24.08 -5.01 -23.29
N THR A 67 -24.31 -6.31 -23.13
CA THR A 67 -25.56 -6.93 -23.60
C THR A 67 -26.80 -6.36 -22.91
N LEU A 68 -26.75 -6.20 -21.58
CA LEU A 68 -27.86 -5.64 -20.81
C LEU A 68 -28.11 -4.17 -21.16
N ALA A 69 -27.06 -3.39 -21.38
CA ALA A 69 -27.16 -2.03 -21.87
C ALA A 69 -27.94 -1.96 -23.19
N GLU A 70 -27.69 -2.86 -24.14
CA GLU A 70 -28.45 -2.91 -25.39
C GLU A 70 -29.92 -3.28 -25.19
N TYR A 71 -30.23 -4.25 -24.31
CA TYR A 71 -31.61 -4.61 -24.02
C TYR A 71 -32.39 -3.43 -23.46
N VAL A 72 -31.80 -2.72 -22.49
CA VAL A 72 -32.43 -1.52 -21.92
C VAL A 72 -32.60 -0.46 -23.01
N LEU A 73 -31.55 -0.14 -23.78
CA LEU A 73 -31.57 0.88 -24.83
C LEU A 73 -32.59 0.60 -25.95
N ARG A 74 -32.89 -0.66 -26.26
CA ARG A 74 -33.95 -1.01 -27.23
C ARG A 74 -35.34 -0.63 -26.76
N ARG A 75 -35.65 -0.86 -25.48
CA ARG A 75 -36.99 -0.58 -24.91
C ARG A 75 -37.38 0.87 -25.06
N VAL A 76 -36.36 1.69 -25.04
CA VAL A 76 -36.50 3.11 -24.92
C VAL A 76 -36.34 3.75 -26.33
N GLN A 77 -35.71 3.07 -27.31
CA GLN A 77 -35.39 3.54 -28.68
C GLN A 77 -34.07 4.32 -28.83
N LEU A 78 -33.05 4.02 -28.03
CA LEU A 78 -31.69 4.55 -28.15
C LEU A 78 -30.66 3.48 -28.55
N GLN A 79 -31.09 2.30 -28.99
CA GLN A 79 -30.18 1.26 -29.46
C GLN A 79 -29.27 1.75 -30.59
N LYS A 80 -28.12 1.10 -30.75
CA LYS A 80 -27.12 1.42 -31.78
C LYS A 80 -26.52 2.82 -31.66
N ARG A 81 -26.53 3.46 -30.48
CA ARG A 81 -25.81 4.72 -30.24
C ARG A 81 -24.58 4.46 -29.38
N LEU A 82 -23.41 4.90 -29.85
CA LEU A 82 -22.13 4.58 -29.22
C LEU A 82 -22.09 4.98 -27.74
N PHE A 83 -22.21 6.28 -27.46
CA PHE A 83 -22.03 6.80 -26.10
C PHE A 83 -23.13 6.38 -25.12
N PRO A 84 -24.42 6.32 -25.50
CA PRO A 84 -25.44 5.69 -24.66
C PRO A 84 -25.13 4.23 -24.33
N THR A 85 -24.70 3.41 -25.29
CA THR A 85 -24.32 2.02 -25.04
C THR A 85 -23.16 1.92 -24.05
N VAL A 86 -22.09 2.68 -24.26
CA VAL A 86 -20.93 2.71 -23.37
C VAL A 86 -21.32 3.22 -21.97
N ALA A 87 -22.14 4.28 -21.90
CA ALA A 87 -22.63 4.83 -20.65
C ALA A 87 -23.40 3.78 -19.85
N PHE A 88 -24.45 3.18 -20.40
CA PHE A 88 -25.22 2.14 -19.71
C PHE A 88 -24.33 0.95 -19.30
N ALA A 89 -23.43 0.50 -20.19
CA ALA A 89 -22.53 -0.60 -19.86
C ALA A 89 -21.62 -0.26 -18.66
N ALA A 90 -21.11 0.96 -18.58
CA ALA A 90 -20.31 1.43 -17.45
C ALA A 90 -21.09 1.35 -16.12
N LEU A 91 -22.40 1.57 -16.16
CA LEU A 91 -23.26 1.51 -14.97
C LEU A 91 -23.59 0.12 -14.52
N PHE A 92 -23.87 -0.76 -15.48
CA PHE A 92 -24.00 -2.17 -15.20
C PHE A 92 -22.71 -2.69 -14.57
N MET A 93 -21.55 -2.30 -15.09
CA MET A 93 -20.25 -2.63 -14.49
C MET A 93 -20.12 -2.10 -13.07
N SER A 94 -20.48 -0.83 -12.80
CA SER A 94 -20.45 -0.27 -11.45
C SER A 94 -21.42 -0.97 -10.49
N ALA A 95 -22.64 -1.29 -10.93
CA ALA A 95 -23.63 -1.97 -10.11
C ALA A 95 -23.21 -3.42 -9.79
N MET A 96 -22.66 -4.14 -10.77
CA MET A 96 -22.08 -5.46 -10.56
C MET A 96 -20.89 -5.40 -9.60
N SER A 97 -19.99 -4.43 -9.80
CA SER A 97 -18.82 -4.25 -8.94
C SER A 97 -19.20 -3.89 -7.52
N TYR A 98 -20.17 -3.01 -7.32
CA TYR A 98 -20.63 -2.65 -5.98
C TYR A 98 -21.13 -3.87 -5.20
N CYS A 99 -21.94 -4.71 -5.84
CA CYS A 99 -22.41 -5.96 -5.26
C CYS A 99 -21.25 -6.96 -5.03
N MET A 100 -20.39 -7.16 -6.05
CA MET A 100 -19.29 -8.13 -5.99
C MET A 100 -18.23 -7.77 -4.96
N GLU A 101 -17.70 -6.54 -5.00
CA GLU A 101 -16.54 -6.14 -4.19
C GLU A 101 -16.89 -6.12 -2.69
N THR A 102 -18.12 -5.73 -2.35
CA THR A 102 -18.60 -5.72 -0.96
C THR A 102 -18.77 -7.14 -0.42
N THR A 103 -19.43 -8.01 -1.19
CA THR A 103 -19.59 -9.43 -0.86
C THR A 103 -18.23 -10.13 -0.78
N ALA A 104 -17.40 -9.99 -1.82
CA ALA A 104 -16.12 -10.68 -1.95
C ALA A 104 -15.14 -10.30 -0.83
N THR A 105 -15.08 -9.02 -0.46
CA THR A 105 -14.25 -8.55 0.67
C THR A 105 -14.71 -9.15 1.99
N ARG A 106 -16.03 -9.34 2.16
CA ARG A 106 -16.64 -9.86 3.40
C ARG A 106 -16.52 -11.37 3.54
N VAL A 107 -16.71 -12.10 2.45
CA VAL A 107 -16.51 -13.56 2.39
C VAL A 107 -15.02 -13.90 2.41
N GLY A 108 -14.16 -12.96 2.00
CA GLY A 108 -12.72 -13.19 1.88
C GLY A 108 -12.31 -13.81 0.55
N TRP A 109 -13.13 -13.74 -0.50
CA TRP A 109 -12.72 -14.24 -1.83
C TRP A 109 -11.48 -13.53 -2.39
N TRP A 110 -11.34 -12.26 -2.06
CA TRP A 110 -10.12 -11.50 -2.27
C TRP A 110 -10.04 -10.37 -1.25
N TYR A 111 -8.87 -9.78 -1.16
CA TYR A 111 -8.62 -8.60 -0.35
C TYR A 111 -7.90 -7.54 -1.16
N TRP A 112 -8.01 -6.31 -0.68
CA TRP A 112 -7.32 -5.16 -1.22
C TRP A 112 -6.09 -4.86 -0.37
N GLU A 113 -4.91 -4.81 -1.00
CA GLU A 113 -3.65 -4.48 -0.31
C GLU A 113 -3.42 -2.97 -0.16
N MET A 114 -4.35 -2.16 -0.66
CA MET A 114 -4.21 -0.70 -0.76
C MET A 114 -5.00 0.02 0.32
N SER A 115 -4.37 1.00 0.97
CA SER A 115 -5.04 1.98 1.83
C SER A 115 -5.85 2.96 0.98
N THR A 116 -7.11 2.62 0.69
CA THR A 116 -8.00 3.53 -0.02
C THR A 116 -8.67 4.50 0.94
N VAL A 117 -8.60 5.78 0.58
CA VAL A 117 -9.13 6.95 1.31
C VAL A 117 -10.62 6.87 1.60
N ASP A 118 -11.37 6.05 0.86
CA ASP A 118 -12.82 5.96 1.01
C ASP A 118 -13.29 4.51 0.87
N ARG A 119 -13.49 3.88 2.02
CA ARG A 119 -14.25 2.63 2.10
C ARG A 119 -15.73 2.97 2.01
N ILE A 120 -16.42 2.34 1.08
CA ILE A 120 -17.88 2.40 0.99
C ILE A 120 -18.44 1.27 1.86
N PHE A 121 -19.75 1.26 2.06
CA PHE A 121 -20.51 0.18 2.70
C PHE A 121 -19.97 -1.22 2.37
N GLY A 122 -19.83 -2.07 3.38
CA GLY A 122 -19.19 -3.39 3.23
C GLY A 122 -17.66 -3.38 3.33
N HIS A 123 -17.01 -2.24 3.56
CA HIS A 123 -15.54 -2.03 3.59
C HIS A 123 -14.83 -2.22 2.23
N ALA A 124 -15.59 -2.28 1.13
CA ALA A 124 -14.99 -2.29 -0.20
C ALA A 124 -14.39 -0.91 -0.54
N PRO A 125 -13.21 -0.88 -1.15
CA PRO A 125 -12.63 0.36 -1.64
C PRO A 125 -13.43 0.88 -2.83
N SER A 126 -13.74 2.17 -2.83
CA SER A 126 -14.29 2.85 -4.00
C SER A 126 -13.44 2.67 -5.27
N ALA A 127 -12.13 2.51 -5.12
CA ALA A 127 -11.21 2.30 -6.24
C ALA A 127 -11.55 1.01 -7.00
N GLY A 128 -11.99 -0.05 -6.30
CA GLY A 128 -12.48 -1.28 -6.93
C GLY A 128 -13.72 -1.02 -7.77
N ILE A 129 -14.69 -0.30 -7.23
CA ILE A 129 -15.95 0.04 -7.92
C ILE A 129 -15.70 0.90 -9.16
N LEU A 130 -14.82 1.89 -9.04
CA LEU A 130 -14.44 2.78 -10.15
C LEU A 130 -13.57 2.06 -11.20
N ALA A 131 -12.74 1.11 -10.78
CA ALA A 131 -11.97 0.29 -11.72
C ALA A 131 -12.90 -0.52 -12.64
N TRP A 132 -14.00 -1.07 -12.13
CA TRP A 132 -14.93 -1.78 -13.00
C TRP A 132 -15.67 -0.84 -13.96
N PHE A 133 -16.02 0.37 -13.51
CA PHE A 133 -16.57 1.41 -14.38
C PHE A 133 -15.65 1.67 -15.59
N SER A 134 -14.35 1.82 -15.33
CA SER A 134 -13.36 2.16 -16.38
C SER A 134 -13.24 1.08 -17.46
N ILE A 135 -13.61 -0.18 -17.20
CA ILE A 135 -13.61 -1.23 -18.23
C ILE A 135 -14.53 -0.84 -19.40
N ALA A 136 -15.65 -0.16 -19.14
CA ALA A 136 -16.53 0.28 -20.21
C ALA A 136 -15.88 1.35 -21.10
N THR A 137 -15.11 2.27 -20.52
CA THR A 137 -14.40 3.33 -21.27
C THR A 137 -13.10 2.83 -21.90
N ASP A 138 -12.40 1.92 -21.25
CA ASP A 138 -11.06 1.48 -21.63
C ASP A 138 -11.09 0.28 -22.59
N LEU A 139 -12.17 -0.52 -22.57
CA LEU A 139 -12.36 -1.70 -23.44
C LEU A 139 -13.60 -1.57 -24.34
N ILE A 140 -14.79 -1.36 -23.77
CA ILE A 140 -16.04 -1.39 -24.55
C ILE A 140 -16.08 -0.25 -25.57
N PHE A 141 -15.71 0.97 -25.18
CA PHE A 141 -15.67 2.12 -26.08
C PHE A 141 -14.70 1.92 -27.27
N PRO A 142 -13.42 1.55 -27.09
CA PRO A 142 -12.52 1.32 -28.22
C PRO A 142 -12.99 0.20 -29.13
N VAL A 143 -13.48 -0.92 -28.57
CA VAL A 143 -14.03 -2.03 -29.36
C VAL A 143 -15.20 -1.57 -30.22
N LEU A 144 -16.16 -0.84 -29.65
CA LEU A 144 -17.31 -0.32 -30.39
C LEU A 144 -16.92 0.77 -31.41
N PHE A 145 -15.96 1.64 -31.07
CA PHE A 145 -15.53 2.74 -31.94
C PHE A 145 -14.74 2.24 -33.16
N ILE A 146 -13.84 1.27 -32.99
CA ILE A 146 -13.03 0.70 -34.08
C ILE A 146 -13.89 -0.11 -35.05
N THR A 147 -14.92 -0.79 -34.52
CA THR A 147 -15.87 -1.58 -35.30
C THR A 147 -17.03 -0.75 -35.87
N CYS A 148 -17.16 0.52 -35.47
CA CYS A 148 -18.18 1.45 -35.96
C CYS A 148 -17.94 1.81 -37.44
N SER A 149 -18.94 1.59 -38.30
CA SER A 149 -18.80 1.85 -39.74
C SER A 149 -18.51 3.28 -40.12
N ALA A 150 -19.07 4.25 -39.37
CA ALA A 150 -18.81 5.67 -39.56
C ALA A 150 -17.29 6.01 -39.50
N TYR A 151 -16.50 5.18 -38.80
CA TYR A 151 -15.07 5.38 -38.61
C TYR A 151 -14.22 4.21 -39.12
N ARG A 152 -14.82 3.10 -39.57
CA ARG A 152 -14.13 1.86 -39.98
C ARG A 152 -13.07 2.07 -41.06
N ARG A 153 -13.24 3.06 -41.94
CA ARG A 153 -12.28 3.41 -43.00
C ARG A 153 -11.41 4.63 -42.68
N ARG A 154 -11.57 5.24 -41.51
CA ARG A 154 -10.81 6.43 -41.10
C ARG A 154 -9.65 6.01 -40.19
N PRO A 155 -8.43 6.56 -40.38
CA PRO A 155 -7.28 6.23 -39.54
C PRO A 155 -7.50 6.64 -38.07
N TRP A 156 -8.28 7.70 -37.84
CA TRP A 156 -8.63 8.22 -36.52
C TRP A 156 -9.34 7.22 -35.59
N ARG A 157 -9.90 6.11 -36.11
CA ARG A 157 -10.51 5.07 -35.25
C ARG A 157 -9.52 4.49 -34.23
N TRP A 158 -8.24 4.45 -34.59
CA TRP A 158 -7.18 3.91 -33.74
C TRP A 158 -6.84 4.83 -32.55
N VAL A 159 -7.21 6.11 -32.62
CA VAL A 159 -7.06 7.04 -31.48
C VAL A 159 -7.85 6.57 -30.26
N ALA A 160 -8.94 5.81 -30.44
CA ALA A 160 -9.67 5.26 -29.31
C ALA A 160 -8.83 4.28 -28.47
N LEU A 161 -7.78 3.66 -29.02
CA LEU A 161 -6.85 2.84 -28.23
C LEU A 161 -5.99 3.67 -27.27
N LEU A 162 -5.91 5.00 -27.45
CA LEU A 162 -5.18 5.89 -26.54
C LEU A 162 -5.96 6.19 -25.25
N VAL A 163 -7.25 5.85 -25.16
CA VAL A 163 -8.06 6.11 -23.96
C VAL A 163 -7.45 5.42 -22.73
N PHE A 164 -7.12 4.13 -22.84
CA PHE A 164 -6.50 3.37 -21.75
C PHE A 164 -5.13 3.92 -21.31
N PRO A 165 -4.12 4.13 -22.19
CA PRO A 165 -2.83 4.66 -21.76
C PRO A 165 -2.90 6.10 -21.25
N LEU A 166 -3.82 6.94 -21.76
CA LEU A 166 -4.05 8.28 -21.20
C LEU A 166 -4.66 8.21 -19.79
N HIS A 167 -5.65 7.34 -19.59
CA HIS A 167 -6.25 7.08 -18.29
C HIS A 167 -5.19 6.57 -17.28
N MET A 168 -4.41 5.55 -17.65
CA MET A 168 -3.33 5.03 -16.80
C MET A 168 -2.19 6.04 -16.59
N GLY A 169 -1.86 6.84 -17.61
CA GLY A 169 -0.88 7.92 -17.49
C GLY A 169 -1.32 9.01 -16.52
N ALA A 170 -2.61 9.33 -16.45
CA ALA A 170 -3.15 10.23 -15.43
C ALA A 170 -2.97 9.67 -14.02
N HIS A 171 -3.11 8.35 -13.84
CA HIS A 171 -2.77 7.68 -12.58
C HIS A 171 -1.28 7.71 -12.24
N ALA A 172 -0.37 7.74 -13.23
CA ALA A 172 1.06 7.92 -12.95
C ALA A 172 1.40 9.38 -12.57
N LEU A 173 0.77 10.36 -13.23
CA LEU A 173 0.87 11.79 -12.90
C LEU A 173 0.28 12.14 -11.52
N TYR A 174 -0.61 11.30 -10.99
CA TYR A 174 -1.11 11.37 -9.61
C TYR A 174 0.01 11.51 -8.57
N ALA A 175 1.17 10.88 -8.82
CA ALA A 175 2.35 10.95 -7.94
C ALA A 175 2.87 12.39 -7.76
N THR A 176 2.56 13.31 -8.69
CA THR A 176 3.16 14.64 -8.75
C THR A 176 2.18 15.81 -8.74
N VAL A 177 0.88 15.61 -9.06
CA VAL A 177 -0.09 16.71 -9.19
C VAL A 177 -1.35 16.51 -8.32
N PRO A 178 -1.70 17.46 -7.41
CA PRO A 178 -2.80 17.31 -6.44
C PRO A 178 -4.24 17.24 -6.98
N PHE A 179 -4.48 17.53 -8.26
CA PHE A 179 -5.83 17.78 -8.81
C PHE A 179 -6.56 16.51 -9.31
N ILE A 180 -5.90 15.35 -9.28
CA ILE A 180 -6.29 14.14 -10.02
C ILE A 180 -6.96 13.08 -9.11
N ASP A 181 -7.63 13.47 -8.02
CA ASP A 181 -8.46 12.54 -7.21
C ASP A 181 -9.79 12.17 -7.92
N HIS A 182 -10.13 12.86 -9.02
CA HIS A 182 -11.46 12.86 -9.65
C HIS A 182 -11.46 12.46 -11.12
N VAL A 183 -10.43 11.75 -11.61
CA VAL A 183 -10.36 11.31 -13.03
C VAL A 183 -11.59 10.53 -13.45
N HIS A 184 -12.02 9.58 -12.61
CA HIS A 184 -13.21 8.79 -12.86
C HIS A 184 -14.47 9.67 -12.89
N ASP A 185 -14.55 10.71 -12.05
CA ASP A 185 -15.70 11.64 -12.01
C ASP A 185 -15.77 12.46 -13.30
N VAL A 186 -14.63 12.95 -13.78
CA VAL A 186 -14.52 13.65 -15.07
C VAL A 186 -14.92 12.71 -16.20
N MET A 187 -14.47 11.45 -16.19
CA MET A 187 -14.87 10.45 -17.18
C MET A 187 -16.37 10.19 -17.16
N ILE A 188 -16.99 10.06 -15.97
CA ILE A 188 -18.44 9.88 -15.81
C ILE A 188 -19.20 11.07 -16.40
N LEU A 189 -18.82 12.30 -16.02
CA LEU A 189 -19.48 13.52 -16.50
C LEU A 189 -19.31 13.69 -18.02
N ALA A 190 -18.10 13.43 -18.54
CA ALA A 190 -17.82 13.50 -19.98
C ALA A 190 -18.64 12.46 -20.76
N LEU A 191 -18.70 11.22 -20.28
CA LEU A 191 -19.47 10.15 -20.92
C LEU A 191 -20.97 10.46 -20.90
N ALA A 192 -21.49 11.00 -19.80
CA ALA A 192 -22.88 11.41 -19.69
C ALA A 192 -23.20 12.58 -20.65
N ALA A 193 -22.35 13.60 -20.71
CA ALA A 193 -22.49 14.71 -21.67
C ALA A 193 -22.44 14.21 -23.12
N LEU A 194 -21.52 13.30 -23.45
CA LEU A 194 -21.42 12.70 -24.78
C LEU A 194 -22.66 11.87 -25.12
N ALA A 195 -23.20 11.09 -24.18
CA ALA A 195 -24.44 10.34 -24.40
C ALA A 195 -25.65 11.26 -24.73
N LEU A 196 -25.59 12.52 -24.30
CA LEU A 196 -26.68 13.49 -24.38
C LEU A 196 -26.70 14.24 -25.72
N PHE A 197 -25.52 14.59 -26.21
CA PHE A 197 -25.36 15.41 -27.41
C PHE A 197 -24.90 14.62 -28.63
N ASN A 198 -24.24 13.47 -28.44
CA ASN A 198 -23.63 12.73 -29.53
C ASN A 198 -24.63 11.77 -30.20
N ARG A 199 -24.65 11.78 -31.55
CA ARG A 199 -25.55 10.99 -32.37
C ARG A 199 -24.87 9.85 -33.14
N THR A 200 -23.58 9.58 -32.85
CA THR A 200 -22.81 8.53 -33.51
C THR A 200 -23.50 7.19 -33.36
N ARG A 201 -23.83 6.59 -34.51
CA ARG A 201 -24.44 5.27 -34.59
C ARG A 201 -23.38 4.20 -34.75
N ILE A 202 -23.58 3.07 -34.08
CA ILE A 202 -22.81 1.85 -34.27
C ILE A 202 -23.61 0.87 -35.12
N GLU A 203 -22.92 0.12 -35.99
CA GLU A 203 -23.54 -0.99 -36.73
C GLU A 203 -23.68 -2.25 -35.87
N THR A 204 -22.95 -2.30 -34.77
CA THR A 204 -22.80 -3.47 -33.92
C THR A 204 -23.80 -3.44 -32.77
N GLY A 205 -24.40 -4.60 -32.55
CA GLY A 205 -25.31 -4.96 -31.47
C GLY A 205 -25.98 -6.29 -31.78
N PHE A 206 -26.55 -6.97 -30.79
CA PHE A 206 -27.33 -8.20 -31.04
C PHE A 206 -28.33 -7.88 -32.15
N ALA A 207 -28.22 -8.57 -33.28
CA ALA A 207 -28.80 -8.15 -34.56
C ALA A 207 -30.25 -7.62 -34.46
N GLU A 208 -30.57 -6.62 -35.28
CA GLU A 208 -31.81 -6.70 -36.05
C GLU A 208 -31.78 -8.06 -36.75
N LYS A 209 -32.39 -9.07 -36.14
CA LYS A 209 -33.24 -9.91 -36.94
C LYS A 209 -34.65 -9.41 -36.67
N PRO A 210 -35.39 -8.97 -37.70
CA PRO A 210 -36.75 -8.49 -37.54
C PRO A 210 -37.56 -9.52 -36.75
N ALA A 211 -38.66 -9.06 -36.16
CA ALA A 211 -39.65 -9.93 -35.55
C ALA A 211 -40.32 -10.79 -36.64
N GLU A 212 -39.56 -11.71 -37.25
CA GLU A 212 -40.10 -12.78 -38.06
C GLU A 212 -40.64 -13.84 -37.10
N THR A 213 -41.95 -13.97 -37.11
CA THR A 213 -42.68 -15.15 -36.70
C THR A 213 -41.96 -16.40 -37.22
N GLY A 214 -41.37 -17.22 -36.33
CA GLY A 214 -40.61 -18.43 -36.72
C GLY A 214 -39.28 -18.65 -36.01
N ARG A 215 -38.91 -17.87 -34.98
CA ARG A 215 -37.66 -18.08 -34.23
C ARG A 215 -37.57 -19.47 -33.59
N SER A 216 -36.48 -20.19 -33.90
CA SER A 216 -36.15 -21.50 -33.32
C SER A 216 -36.04 -21.42 -31.79
N VAL A 217 -36.31 -22.52 -31.10
CA VAL A 217 -36.18 -22.62 -29.63
C VAL A 217 -34.77 -22.21 -29.18
N CYS A 218 -33.72 -22.62 -29.89
CA CYS A 218 -32.34 -22.20 -29.62
C CYS A 218 -32.16 -20.68 -29.65
N SER A 219 -32.75 -19.96 -30.61
CA SER A 219 -32.62 -18.51 -30.67
C SER A 219 -33.30 -17.79 -29.50
N ARG A 220 -34.43 -18.31 -29.02
CA ARG A 220 -35.13 -17.79 -27.83
C ARG A 220 -34.36 -18.08 -26.53
N LEU A 221 -33.69 -19.22 -26.45
CA LEU A 221 -32.83 -19.56 -25.31
C LEU A 221 -31.58 -18.67 -25.24
N VAL A 222 -30.96 -18.35 -26.38
CA VAL A 222 -29.81 -17.43 -26.44
C VAL A 222 -30.17 -16.04 -25.93
N ASP A 223 -31.36 -15.54 -26.27
CA ASP A 223 -31.88 -14.26 -25.75
C ASP A 223 -32.08 -14.25 -24.22
N LEU A 224 -32.19 -15.43 -23.59
CA LEU A 224 -32.36 -15.59 -22.14
C LEU A 224 -31.03 -15.66 -21.38
N ILE A 225 -29.91 -15.95 -22.05
CA ILE A 225 -28.59 -16.16 -21.41
C ILE A 225 -28.19 -14.98 -20.51
N PRO A 226 -28.29 -13.70 -20.94
CA PRO A 226 -27.93 -12.58 -20.07
C PRO A 226 -28.80 -12.49 -18.81
N ALA A 227 -30.10 -12.74 -18.95
CA ALA A 227 -31.02 -12.73 -17.81
C ALA A 227 -30.74 -13.87 -16.83
N ILE A 228 -30.46 -15.07 -17.34
CA ILE A 228 -30.05 -16.22 -16.51
C ILE A 228 -28.73 -15.91 -15.81
N ALA A 229 -27.74 -15.34 -16.50
CA ALA A 229 -26.44 -15.01 -15.94
C ALA A 229 -26.56 -13.98 -14.81
N VAL A 230 -27.33 -12.91 -14.99
CA VAL A 230 -27.58 -11.91 -13.94
C VAL A 230 -28.37 -12.50 -12.78
N GLY A 231 -29.42 -13.28 -13.04
CA GLY A 231 -30.21 -13.92 -12.00
C GLY A 231 -29.37 -14.90 -11.16
N THR A 232 -28.54 -15.70 -11.82
CA THR A 232 -27.59 -16.61 -11.16
C THR A 232 -26.58 -15.82 -10.32
N PHE A 233 -25.95 -14.78 -10.88
CA PHE A 233 -25.02 -13.91 -10.16
C PHE A 233 -25.70 -13.28 -8.92
N PHE A 234 -26.90 -12.72 -9.09
CA PHE A 234 -27.67 -12.11 -8.00
C PHE A 234 -27.98 -13.12 -6.88
N ILE A 235 -28.41 -14.34 -7.21
CA ILE A 235 -28.69 -15.38 -6.22
C ILE A 235 -27.41 -15.78 -5.49
N ILE A 236 -26.27 -15.93 -6.19
CA ILE A 236 -25.00 -16.27 -5.55
C ILE A 236 -24.58 -15.17 -4.56
N MET A 237 -24.64 -13.89 -4.96
CA MET A 237 -24.30 -12.77 -4.07
C MET A 237 -25.25 -12.71 -2.87
N LEU A 238 -26.55 -12.80 -3.08
CA LEU A 238 -27.54 -12.75 -2.00
C LEU A 238 -27.38 -13.91 -1.01
N ARG A 239 -27.08 -15.12 -1.50
CA ARG A 239 -26.78 -16.27 -0.63
C ARG A 239 -25.49 -16.07 0.15
N ALA A 240 -24.46 -15.50 -0.47
CA ALA A 240 -23.22 -15.18 0.22
C ALA A 240 -23.47 -14.16 1.33
N ASP A 241 -24.16 -13.05 1.04
CA ASP A 241 -24.48 -12.01 2.03
C ASP A 241 -25.31 -12.53 3.20
N LEU A 242 -26.36 -13.31 2.91
CA LEU A 242 -27.33 -13.74 3.93
C LEU A 242 -26.91 -15.00 4.69
N LEU A 243 -26.30 -15.98 4.02
CA LEU A 243 -26.04 -17.30 4.59
C LEU A 243 -24.57 -17.53 4.95
N VAL A 244 -23.64 -16.88 4.25
CA VAL A 244 -22.20 -17.04 4.51
C VAL A 244 -21.71 -15.92 5.42
N VAL A 245 -21.99 -14.67 5.07
CA VAL A 245 -21.59 -13.50 5.88
C VAL A 245 -22.55 -13.27 7.04
N GLY A 246 -23.86 -13.49 6.83
CA GLY A 246 -24.89 -13.25 7.84
C GLY A 246 -25.21 -11.77 8.07
N GLU A 247 -24.80 -10.87 7.15
CA GLU A 247 -25.04 -9.43 7.24
C GLU A 247 -26.16 -9.01 6.28
N PHE A 248 -27.39 -8.94 6.78
CA PHE A 248 -28.57 -8.55 5.98
C PHE A 248 -28.40 -7.21 5.25
N THR A 249 -27.67 -6.28 5.86
CA THR A 249 -27.38 -4.97 5.30
C THR A 249 -26.66 -5.06 3.95
N LEU A 250 -25.82 -6.07 3.71
CA LEU A 250 -25.11 -6.25 2.44
C LEU A 250 -26.04 -6.54 1.27
N ALA A 251 -27.20 -7.17 1.50
CA ALA A 251 -28.19 -7.44 0.46
C ALA A 251 -28.69 -6.15 -0.24
N PHE A 252 -28.61 -4.98 0.44
CA PHE A 252 -28.94 -3.69 -0.18
C PHE A 252 -27.98 -3.31 -1.32
N THR A 253 -26.77 -3.85 -1.35
CA THR A 253 -25.80 -3.60 -2.43
C THR A 253 -26.21 -4.22 -3.76
N ALA A 254 -27.08 -5.23 -3.73
CA ALA A 254 -27.61 -5.89 -4.92
C ALA A 254 -28.80 -5.15 -5.55
N ILE A 255 -29.38 -4.15 -4.87
CA ILE A 255 -30.55 -3.39 -5.35
C ILE A 255 -30.30 -2.72 -6.72
N PRO A 256 -29.19 -1.99 -6.95
CA PRO A 256 -28.95 -1.36 -8.25
C PRO A 256 -28.93 -2.39 -9.38
N LEU A 257 -28.23 -3.51 -9.17
CA LEU A 257 -28.15 -4.60 -10.15
C LEU A 257 -29.53 -5.22 -10.42
N PHE A 258 -30.33 -5.41 -9.38
CA PHE A 258 -31.70 -5.92 -9.50
C PHE A 258 -32.61 -4.98 -10.30
N ILE A 259 -32.58 -3.68 -10.02
CA ILE A 259 -33.35 -2.67 -10.77
C ILE A 259 -32.96 -2.71 -12.25
N PHE A 260 -31.67 -2.75 -12.53
CA PHE A 260 -31.14 -2.83 -13.89
C PHE A 260 -31.54 -4.13 -14.62
N ALA A 261 -31.51 -5.27 -13.93
CA ALA A 261 -31.98 -6.55 -14.45
C ALA A 261 -33.48 -6.50 -14.77
N LEU A 262 -34.29 -5.92 -13.87
CA LEU A 262 -35.73 -5.75 -14.08
C LEU A 262 -36.04 -4.87 -15.29
N LEU A 263 -35.29 -3.78 -15.50
CA LEU A 263 -35.42 -2.92 -16.67
C LEU A 263 -35.07 -3.64 -17.98
N ALA A 264 -34.16 -4.61 -17.95
CA ALA A 264 -33.82 -5.42 -19.10
C ALA A 264 -34.90 -6.48 -19.42
N VAL A 265 -35.55 -7.06 -18.39
CA VAL A 265 -36.42 -8.24 -18.53
C VAL A 265 -37.92 -7.91 -18.63
N ARG A 266 -38.45 -6.97 -17.83
CA ARG A 266 -39.90 -6.67 -17.76
C ARG A 266 -40.24 -5.25 -18.24
N ARG A 267 -41.49 -5.03 -18.69
CA ARG A 267 -42.06 -3.68 -18.85
C ARG A 267 -42.38 -3.12 -17.46
N VAL A 268 -41.36 -2.71 -16.71
CA VAL A 268 -41.55 -1.98 -15.47
C VAL A 268 -41.92 -0.54 -15.81
N PRO A 269 -43.05 0.01 -15.29
CA PRO A 269 -43.39 1.41 -15.51
C PRO A 269 -42.26 2.30 -15.01
N VAL A 270 -41.92 3.30 -15.81
CA VAL A 270 -40.79 4.21 -15.58
C VAL A 270 -40.84 4.85 -14.18
N VAL A 271 -42.03 5.21 -13.71
CA VAL A 271 -42.25 5.79 -12.36
C VAL A 271 -41.81 4.84 -11.24
N VAL A 272 -42.01 3.53 -11.39
CA VAL A 272 -41.65 2.54 -10.38
C VAL A 272 -40.14 2.41 -10.25
N ALA A 273 -39.42 2.39 -11.37
CA ALA A 273 -37.95 2.35 -11.36
C ALA A 273 -37.35 3.61 -10.71
N VAL A 274 -37.99 4.77 -10.88
CA VAL A 274 -37.58 6.05 -10.31
C VAL A 274 -37.78 6.07 -8.81
N ILE A 275 -38.95 5.65 -8.34
CA ILE A 275 -39.25 5.56 -6.92
C ILE A 275 -38.25 4.59 -6.25
N MET A 276 -37.96 3.45 -6.88
CA MET A 276 -36.96 2.50 -6.36
C MET A 276 -35.54 3.09 -6.33
N SER A 277 -35.17 3.88 -7.34
CA SER A 277 -33.85 4.53 -7.42
C SER A 277 -33.73 5.69 -6.43
N ALA A 278 -34.78 6.49 -6.28
CA ALA A 278 -34.87 7.58 -5.31
C ALA A 278 -34.91 7.04 -3.87
N ALA A 279 -35.59 5.92 -3.62
CA ALA A 279 -35.58 5.21 -2.35
C ALA A 279 -34.19 4.64 -2.05
N GLY A 280 -33.49 4.09 -3.05
CA GLY A 280 -32.08 3.68 -2.93
C GLY A 280 -31.13 4.85 -2.63
N LEU A 281 -31.32 6.01 -3.27
CA LEU A 281 -30.61 7.26 -3.00
C LEU A 281 -30.88 7.80 -1.59
N ALA A 282 -32.13 7.77 -1.14
CA ALA A 282 -32.55 8.23 0.19
C ALA A 282 -32.04 7.30 1.29
N ALA A 283 -32.05 5.98 1.06
CA ALA A 283 -31.38 5.00 1.91
C ALA A 283 -29.86 5.23 1.94
N GLY A 284 -29.28 5.69 0.82
CA GLY A 284 -27.87 6.05 0.67
C GLY A 284 -27.35 7.11 1.66
N ARG A 285 -28.24 7.95 2.23
CA ARG A 285 -27.90 8.95 3.25
C ARG A 285 -27.36 8.32 4.54
N TRP A 286 -27.65 7.03 4.79
CA TRP A 286 -27.15 6.23 5.91
C TRP A 286 -25.91 5.37 5.57
N VAL A 287 -25.47 5.36 4.31
CA VAL A 287 -24.57 4.34 3.72
C VAL A 287 -23.21 4.92 3.27
N GLY A 288 -23.06 6.24 3.27
CA GLY A 288 -21.85 6.92 2.80
C GLY A 288 -21.99 7.41 1.35
N PHE A 289 -21.66 8.68 1.15
CA PHE A 289 -22.09 9.52 0.04
C PHE A 289 -21.59 9.10 -1.37
N ARG A 290 -20.68 8.12 -1.48
CA ARG A 290 -20.29 7.53 -2.79
C ARG A 290 -21.38 6.66 -3.41
N ALA A 291 -22.52 6.45 -2.74
CA ALA A 291 -23.75 5.97 -3.37
C ALA A 291 -24.18 6.81 -4.59
N LEU A 292 -23.77 8.09 -4.68
CA LEU A 292 -24.01 8.92 -5.87
C LEU A 292 -23.48 8.27 -7.17
N TYR A 293 -22.38 7.52 -7.11
CA TYR A 293 -21.77 6.87 -8.28
C TYR A 293 -22.63 5.74 -8.88
N ALA A 294 -23.38 5.03 -8.04
CA ALA A 294 -24.26 3.95 -8.49
C ALA A 294 -25.60 4.47 -9.05
N PHE A 295 -26.06 5.64 -8.59
CA PHE A 295 -27.42 6.13 -8.86
C PHE A 295 -27.52 7.41 -9.69
N ALA A 296 -26.52 8.31 -9.67
CA ALA A 296 -26.49 9.47 -10.56
C ALA A 296 -26.68 9.07 -12.02
N PRO A 297 -26.17 7.92 -12.48
CA PRO A 297 -26.38 7.52 -13.85
C PRO A 297 -27.77 6.94 -14.13
N VAL A 298 -28.47 6.39 -13.13
CA VAL A 298 -29.90 6.06 -13.22
C VAL A 298 -30.73 7.34 -13.29
N VAL A 299 -30.39 8.35 -12.48
CA VAL A 299 -31.02 9.69 -12.52
C VAL A 299 -30.75 10.38 -13.86
N LEU A 300 -29.54 10.25 -14.42
CA LEU A 300 -29.17 10.85 -15.69
C LEU A 300 -29.78 10.12 -16.88
N LEU A 301 -29.73 8.79 -16.92
CA LEU A 301 -30.36 8.00 -17.99
C LEU A 301 -31.87 8.08 -17.94
N TRP A 302 -32.45 8.19 -16.74
CA TRP A 302 -33.86 8.47 -16.55
C TRP A 302 -34.21 9.90 -16.97
N ALA A 303 -33.43 10.93 -16.59
CA ALA A 303 -33.59 12.30 -17.07
C ALA A 303 -33.47 12.39 -18.60
N PHE A 304 -32.67 11.54 -19.23
CA PHE A 304 -32.55 11.51 -20.69
C PHE A 304 -33.73 10.83 -21.37
N TYR A 305 -34.44 9.96 -20.66
CA TYR A 305 -35.57 9.21 -21.21
C TYR A 305 -36.92 9.84 -20.94
N SER A 306 -37.08 10.49 -19.79
CA SER A 306 -38.31 11.14 -19.36
C SER A 306 -38.48 12.55 -19.92
N ALA A 307 -37.41 13.19 -20.41
CA ALA A 307 -37.43 14.62 -20.72
C ALA A 307 -37.96 14.99 -22.12
N ASP A 308 -38.30 14.02 -22.98
CA ASP A 308 -38.77 14.27 -24.35
C ASP A 308 -37.64 14.69 -25.33
N ARG A 309 -37.74 14.25 -26.60
CA ARG A 309 -36.75 14.48 -27.68
C ARG A 309 -36.62 15.97 -28.05
N SER A 310 -37.48 16.81 -27.49
CA SER A 310 -37.44 18.26 -27.66
C SER A 310 -36.13 18.88 -27.16
N ARG A 311 -35.91 20.13 -27.59
CA ARG A 311 -34.79 20.95 -27.10
C ARG A 311 -34.93 21.24 -25.59
N ARG A 312 -36.17 21.33 -25.10
CA ARG A 312 -36.50 21.62 -23.69
C ARG A 312 -36.08 20.48 -22.77
N GLY A 313 -36.35 19.24 -23.19
CA GLY A 313 -35.94 18.05 -22.44
C GLY A 313 -34.43 17.95 -22.21
N ARG A 314 -33.66 18.21 -23.26
CA ARG A 314 -32.20 18.19 -23.20
C ARG A 314 -31.61 19.28 -22.30
N LEU A 315 -32.24 20.46 -22.23
CA LEU A 315 -31.82 21.52 -21.32
C LEU A 315 -32.10 21.17 -19.85
N VAL A 316 -33.22 20.52 -19.56
CA VAL A 316 -33.52 20.01 -18.20
C VAL A 316 -32.50 18.93 -17.79
N ALA A 317 -32.17 18.00 -18.69
CA ALA A 317 -31.15 17.00 -18.44
C ALA A 317 -29.75 17.60 -18.22
N LEU A 318 -29.39 18.65 -18.96
CA LEU A 318 -28.15 19.41 -18.75
C LEU A 318 -28.15 20.10 -17.38
N GLY A 319 -29.27 20.68 -16.94
CA GLY A 319 -29.41 21.28 -15.61
C GLY A 319 -29.15 20.27 -14.48
N TRP A 320 -29.69 19.05 -14.61
CA TRP A 320 -29.40 17.96 -13.66
C TRP A 320 -27.94 17.50 -13.70
N LEU A 321 -27.31 17.41 -14.89
CA LEU A 321 -25.88 17.14 -15.01
C LEU A 321 -25.04 18.18 -14.28
N LEU A 322 -25.38 19.46 -14.44
CA LEU A 322 -24.68 20.56 -13.77
C LEU A 322 -24.92 20.53 -12.25
N ALA A 323 -26.10 20.15 -11.78
CA ALA A 323 -26.37 19.97 -10.35
C ALA A 323 -25.54 18.80 -9.76
N VAL A 324 -25.44 17.68 -10.47
CA VAL A 324 -24.57 16.55 -10.07
C VAL A 324 -23.10 16.97 -10.09
N ALA A 325 -22.66 17.70 -11.12
CA ALA A 325 -21.30 18.21 -11.20
C ALA A 325 -20.99 19.21 -10.07
N ALA A 326 -21.94 20.06 -9.69
CA ALA A 326 -21.81 20.97 -8.56
C ALA A 326 -21.71 20.21 -7.22
N LEU A 327 -22.52 19.16 -7.04
CA LEU A 327 -22.41 18.28 -5.86
C LEU A 327 -21.05 17.59 -5.81
N ILE A 328 -20.53 17.09 -6.93
CA ILE A 328 -19.18 16.55 -7.02
C ILE A 328 -18.15 17.63 -6.65
N GLY A 329 -18.27 18.84 -7.17
CA GLY A 329 -17.40 19.98 -6.83
C GLY A 329 -17.40 20.33 -5.33
N VAL A 330 -18.55 20.27 -4.66
CA VAL A 330 -18.65 20.44 -3.20
C VAL A 330 -17.91 19.33 -2.44
N GLN A 331 -17.92 18.10 -2.96
CA GLN A 331 -17.15 17.01 -2.35
C GLN A 331 -15.65 17.11 -2.60
N VAL A 332 -15.26 17.47 -3.83
CA VAL A 332 -13.86 17.75 -4.20
C VAL A 332 -13.29 18.77 -3.23
N THR A 333 -14.00 19.88 -3.02
CA THR A 333 -13.56 20.95 -2.09
C THR A 333 -13.50 20.49 -0.63
N GLN A 334 -14.42 19.64 -0.16
CA GLN A 334 -14.35 19.04 1.18
C GLN A 334 -13.17 18.05 1.33
N GLY A 335 -12.93 17.21 0.32
CA GLY A 335 -11.80 16.27 0.26
C GLY A 335 -10.45 16.98 0.19
N GLU A 336 -10.37 18.02 -0.64
CA GLU A 336 -9.25 18.95 -0.70
C GLU A 336 -8.99 19.56 0.69
N THR A 337 -10.02 19.98 1.42
CA THR A 337 -9.86 20.53 2.78
C THR A 337 -9.24 19.50 3.75
N ARG A 338 -9.62 18.22 3.65
CA ARG A 338 -9.01 17.13 4.45
C ARG A 338 -7.56 16.86 4.01
N ARG A 339 -7.29 16.85 2.71
CA ARG A 339 -5.95 16.64 2.12
C ARG A 339 -5.00 17.81 2.43
N PHE A 340 -5.46 19.06 2.37
CA PHE A 340 -4.71 20.24 2.79
C PHE A 340 -4.34 20.17 4.26
N ARG A 341 -5.24 19.65 5.12
CA ARG A 341 -4.94 19.41 6.54
C ARG A 341 -3.80 18.39 6.70
N LEU A 342 -3.82 17.28 5.94
CA LEU A 342 -2.73 16.29 5.95
C LEU A 342 -1.42 16.86 5.39
N VAL A 343 -1.46 17.62 4.28
CA VAL A 343 -0.26 18.27 3.71
C VAL A 343 0.35 19.25 4.71
N ARG A 344 -0.48 20.04 5.39
CA ARG A 344 -0.03 20.96 6.44
C ARG A 344 0.57 20.19 7.63
N PHE A 345 -0.07 19.11 8.07
CA PHE A 345 0.45 18.21 9.10
C PHE A 345 1.85 17.70 8.75
N VAL A 346 2.03 17.12 7.55
CA VAL A 346 3.34 16.62 7.08
C VAL A 346 4.38 17.72 7.00
N ARG A 347 3.99 18.92 6.54
CA ARG A 347 4.90 20.08 6.47
C ARG A 347 5.40 20.47 7.86
N LEU A 348 4.52 20.55 8.85
CA LEU A 348 4.88 20.87 10.24
C LEU A 348 5.80 19.82 10.84
N LEU A 349 5.52 18.52 10.64
CA LEU A 349 6.39 17.44 11.11
C LEU A 349 7.80 17.54 10.49
N LYS A 350 7.90 17.77 9.18
CA LYS A 350 9.20 17.95 8.50
C LYS A 350 9.95 19.17 9.00
N GLN A 351 9.25 20.27 9.32
CA GLN A 351 9.88 21.46 9.90
C GLN A 351 10.36 21.20 11.33
N ALA A 352 9.56 20.49 12.14
CA ALA A 352 9.94 20.09 13.50
C ALA A 352 11.21 19.21 13.50
N ALA A 353 11.23 18.15 12.69
CA ALA A 353 12.39 17.27 12.58
C ALA A 353 13.65 18.01 12.10
N ARG A 354 13.53 18.97 11.18
CA ARG A 354 14.65 19.82 10.76
C ARG A 354 15.14 20.74 11.89
N ALA A 355 14.22 21.29 12.68
CA ALA A 355 14.57 22.13 13.83
C ALA A 355 15.35 21.32 14.88
N GLU A 356 14.95 20.09 15.17
CA GLU A 356 15.67 19.15 16.06
C GLU A 356 17.09 18.89 15.58
N THR A 357 17.27 18.56 14.30
CA THR A 357 18.62 18.30 13.75
C THR A 357 19.55 19.50 13.82
N ARG A 358 19.01 20.71 14.00
CA ARG A 358 19.77 21.96 14.12
C ARG A 358 19.90 22.46 15.58
N GLY A 359 19.38 21.71 16.56
CA GLY A 359 19.42 22.07 17.97
C GLY A 359 18.40 23.13 18.40
N TYR A 360 17.37 23.39 17.59
CA TYR A 360 16.29 24.32 17.92
C TYR A 360 15.13 23.59 18.61
N ASP A 361 15.38 23.06 19.81
CA ASP A 361 14.47 22.12 20.49
C ASP A 361 13.11 22.72 20.83
N GLU A 362 13.06 23.99 21.22
CA GLU A 362 11.81 24.68 21.56
C GLU A 362 10.93 24.92 20.33
N VAL A 363 11.53 25.36 19.22
CA VAL A 363 10.84 25.54 17.93
C VAL A 363 10.32 24.19 17.42
N ALA A 364 11.13 23.14 17.52
CA ALA A 364 10.70 21.80 17.15
C ALA A 364 9.51 21.31 17.96
N ARG A 365 9.53 21.51 19.28
CA ARG A 365 8.46 21.13 20.20
C ARG A 365 7.14 21.82 19.83
N GLU A 366 7.18 23.12 19.57
CA GLU A 366 5.98 23.89 19.21
C GLU A 366 5.42 23.48 17.83
N LEU A 367 6.29 23.31 16.82
CA LEU A 367 5.87 22.83 15.49
C LEU A 367 5.24 21.44 15.56
N ARG A 368 5.80 20.55 16.39
CA ARG A 368 5.26 19.20 16.60
C ARG A 368 3.92 19.25 17.33
N ALA A 369 3.79 20.08 18.37
CA ALA A 369 2.53 20.30 19.07
C ALA A 369 1.44 20.84 18.15
N GLN A 370 1.78 21.76 17.24
CA GLN A 370 0.85 22.24 16.20
C GLN A 370 0.39 21.13 15.27
N ALA A 371 1.29 20.23 14.84
CA ALA A 371 0.92 19.07 14.05
C ALA A 371 -0.01 18.14 14.83
N PHE A 372 0.30 17.83 16.09
CA PHE A 372 -0.46 16.87 16.90
C PHE A 372 -1.84 17.37 17.31
N ARG A 373 -2.02 18.70 17.45
CA ARG A 373 -3.35 19.33 17.63
C ARG A 373 -4.28 19.14 16.42
N MET A 374 -3.77 18.74 15.25
CA MET A 374 -4.61 18.50 14.08
C MET A 374 -5.35 17.17 14.20
N GLU A 375 -6.66 17.26 14.36
CA GLU A 375 -7.54 16.11 14.35
C GLU A 375 -7.97 15.73 12.93
N PHE A 376 -7.99 14.41 12.67
CA PHE A 376 -8.59 13.80 11.49
C PHE A 376 -9.84 13.04 11.94
N THR A 377 -10.97 13.35 11.31
CA THR A 377 -12.27 12.70 11.55
C THR A 377 -12.47 11.47 10.67
N ASP A 378 -11.55 11.24 9.74
CA ASP A 378 -11.60 10.17 8.77
C ASP A 378 -10.51 9.14 9.16
N PRO A 379 -10.88 7.87 9.38
CA PRO A 379 -9.95 6.86 9.85
C PRO A 379 -8.74 6.69 8.90
N VAL A 380 -8.90 6.92 7.59
CA VAL A 380 -7.81 6.74 6.61
C VAL A 380 -6.79 7.86 6.69
N TYR A 381 -7.22 9.11 6.85
CA TYR A 381 -6.29 10.22 7.05
C TYR A 381 -5.59 10.15 8.41
N LEU A 382 -6.28 9.58 9.40
CA LEU A 382 -5.70 9.27 10.70
C LEU A 382 -4.60 8.20 10.59
N ASP A 383 -4.84 7.12 9.86
CA ASP A 383 -3.84 6.08 9.56
C ASP A 383 -2.65 6.64 8.77
N ARG A 384 -2.89 7.40 7.69
CA ARG A 384 -1.82 8.08 6.94
C ARG A 384 -0.99 9.02 7.79
N SER A 385 -1.61 9.70 8.76
CA SER A 385 -0.86 10.58 9.66
C SER A 385 0.13 9.81 10.54
N ILE A 386 -0.21 8.58 10.95
CA ILE A 386 0.67 7.68 11.71
C ILE A 386 1.88 7.28 10.87
N ASP A 387 1.62 6.83 9.64
CA ASP A 387 2.69 6.45 8.71
C ASP A 387 3.65 7.62 8.43
N TYR A 388 3.15 8.84 8.20
CA TYR A 388 4.02 10.01 8.06
C TYR A 388 4.82 10.33 9.33
N MET A 389 4.27 10.13 10.52
CA MET A 389 5.02 10.30 11.77
C MET A 389 6.20 9.32 11.84
N PHE A 390 5.98 8.03 11.56
CA PHE A 390 7.06 7.05 11.51
C PHE A 390 8.10 7.37 10.44
N ARG A 391 7.69 7.82 9.26
CA ARG A 391 8.62 8.18 8.18
C ARG A 391 9.48 9.39 8.53
N VAL A 392 8.90 10.45 9.10
CA VAL A 392 9.65 11.66 9.47
C VAL A 392 10.55 11.40 10.68
N TYR A 393 10.08 10.61 11.64
CA TYR A 393 10.79 10.30 12.88
C TYR A 393 11.46 8.90 12.85
N ALA A 394 11.79 8.38 11.67
CA ALA A 394 12.38 7.04 11.53
C ALA A 394 13.67 6.85 12.36
N LYS A 395 14.44 7.93 12.56
CA LYS A 395 15.66 7.94 13.38
C LYS A 395 15.40 8.05 14.89
N ASN A 396 14.20 8.44 15.29
CA ASN A 396 13.79 8.61 16.68
C ASN A 396 12.27 8.38 16.84
N PRO A 397 11.80 7.14 16.66
CA PRO A 397 10.36 6.85 16.66
C PRO A 397 9.73 7.12 18.03
N GLU A 398 10.49 7.00 19.13
CA GLU A 398 10.04 7.27 20.50
C GLU A 398 9.41 8.66 20.67
N ALA A 399 9.90 9.64 19.91
CA ALA A 399 9.40 11.01 19.93
C ALA A 399 7.92 11.16 19.50
N VAL A 400 7.37 10.16 18.80
CA VAL A 400 6.01 10.18 18.24
C VAL A 400 5.12 9.04 18.75
N LEU A 401 5.67 8.04 19.46
CA LEU A 401 4.91 6.86 19.91
C LEU A 401 3.66 7.16 20.74
N PRO A 402 3.66 8.14 21.68
CA PRO A 402 2.46 8.45 22.46
C PRO A 402 1.29 8.95 21.59
N GLU A 403 1.60 9.78 20.60
CA GLU A 403 0.59 10.31 19.68
C GLU A 403 0.14 9.24 18.68
N VAL A 404 1.06 8.36 18.23
CA VAL A 404 0.72 7.19 17.41
C VAL A 404 -0.29 6.29 18.14
N HIS A 405 -0.04 5.98 19.41
CA HIS A 405 -0.96 5.19 20.25
C HIS A 405 -2.36 5.78 20.31
N LYS A 406 -2.46 7.07 20.64
CA LYS A 406 -3.73 7.79 20.72
C LYS A 406 -4.50 7.72 19.40
N ARG A 407 -3.79 7.84 18.28
CA ARG A 407 -4.41 7.78 16.95
C ARG A 407 -4.84 6.37 16.57
N LEU A 408 -4.04 5.34 16.84
CA LEU A 408 -4.40 3.92 16.64
C LEU A 408 -5.64 3.55 17.48
N GLN A 409 -5.69 3.97 18.74
CA GLN A 409 -6.87 3.77 19.60
C GLN A 409 -8.12 4.44 19.02
N ARG A 410 -8.01 5.70 18.56
CA ARG A 410 -9.13 6.41 17.92
C ARG A 410 -9.59 5.71 16.64
N ILE A 411 -8.66 5.21 15.83
CA ILE A 411 -8.99 4.38 14.66
C ILE A 411 -9.82 3.16 15.09
N LEU A 412 -9.39 2.43 16.11
CA LEU A 412 -10.06 1.22 16.57
C LEU A 412 -11.37 1.48 17.33
N GLN A 413 -11.55 2.68 17.90
CA GLN A 413 -12.86 3.13 18.40
C GLN A 413 -13.85 3.37 17.25
N MET A 414 -13.36 3.87 16.11
CA MET A 414 -14.19 4.12 14.93
C MET A 414 -14.48 2.83 14.15
N ASP A 415 -13.48 1.97 14.00
CA ASP A 415 -13.60 0.66 13.34
C ASP A 415 -12.83 -0.42 14.14
N PRO A 416 -13.51 -1.13 15.06
CA PRO A 416 -12.90 -2.20 15.84
C PRO A 416 -12.42 -3.38 14.99
N ARG A 417 -12.89 -3.54 13.74
CA ARG A 417 -12.51 -4.65 12.86
C ARG A 417 -11.41 -4.27 11.87
N TRP A 418 -10.77 -3.10 12.03
CA TRP A 418 -9.72 -2.69 11.13
C TRP A 418 -8.42 -3.48 11.34
N ALA A 419 -8.30 -4.62 10.64
CA ALA A 419 -7.17 -5.52 10.70
C ALA A 419 -5.82 -4.83 10.48
N LEU A 420 -5.66 -4.04 9.40
CA LEU A 420 -4.40 -3.33 9.11
C LEU A 420 -3.95 -2.41 10.25
N CYS A 421 -4.87 -1.69 10.91
CA CYS A 421 -4.53 -0.84 12.04
C CYS A 421 -3.99 -1.66 13.22
N ARG A 422 -4.63 -2.79 13.53
CA ARG A 422 -4.15 -3.73 14.57
C ARG A 422 -2.80 -4.34 14.19
N THR A 423 -2.62 -4.75 12.94
CA THR A 423 -1.35 -5.27 12.40
C THR A 423 -0.22 -4.26 12.55
N ASN A 424 -0.48 -2.99 12.23
CA ASN A 424 0.50 -1.90 12.37
C ASN A 424 0.81 -1.56 13.84
N TRP A 425 -0.11 -1.86 14.77
CA TRP A 425 0.10 -1.63 16.21
C TRP A 425 0.98 -2.71 16.85
N ILE A 426 0.92 -3.95 16.38
CA ILE A 426 1.66 -5.08 16.95
C ILE A 426 3.18 -4.78 17.09
N PRO A 427 3.91 -4.35 16.04
CA PRO A 427 5.34 -4.06 16.17
C PRO A 427 5.66 -3.00 17.22
N LEU A 428 4.75 -2.05 17.43
CA LEU A 428 4.90 -0.99 18.42
C LEU A 428 4.70 -1.52 19.84
N LEU A 429 3.69 -2.35 20.08
CA LEU A 429 3.49 -3.01 21.38
C LEU A 429 4.67 -3.92 21.73
N VAL A 430 5.22 -4.61 20.72
CA VAL A 430 6.41 -5.44 20.87
C VAL A 430 7.65 -4.62 21.23
N HIS A 431 7.79 -3.42 20.68
CA HIS A 431 8.88 -2.49 21.02
C HIS A 431 8.78 -1.99 22.45
N GLU A 432 7.56 -1.74 22.93
CA GLU A 432 7.28 -1.29 24.30
C GLU A 432 7.29 -2.41 25.35
N ASP A 433 7.71 -3.63 24.96
CA ASP A 433 7.69 -4.84 25.80
C ASP A 433 6.28 -5.24 26.30
N ARG A 434 5.24 -4.78 25.62
CA ARG A 434 3.83 -5.08 25.92
C ARG A 434 3.37 -6.32 25.16
N LEU A 435 4.06 -7.43 25.40
CA LEU A 435 3.92 -8.67 24.63
C LEU A 435 2.50 -9.26 24.67
N GLU A 436 1.84 -9.29 25.83
CA GLU A 436 0.48 -9.82 25.94
C GLU A 436 -0.55 -9.00 25.15
N GLU A 437 -0.39 -7.67 25.12
CA GLU A 437 -1.25 -6.81 24.32
C GLU A 437 -1.01 -7.03 22.83
N ALA A 438 0.25 -7.21 22.41
CA ALA A 438 0.58 -7.56 21.04
C ALA A 438 -0.07 -8.89 20.62
N ILE A 439 -0.02 -9.92 21.48
CA ILE A 439 -0.67 -11.22 21.25
C ILE A 439 -2.19 -11.06 21.17
N ALA A 440 -2.79 -10.24 22.03
CA ALA A 440 -4.22 -9.95 21.97
C ALA A 440 -4.62 -9.30 20.64
N GLN A 441 -3.83 -8.34 20.15
CA GLN A 441 -4.04 -7.74 18.82
C GLN A 441 -3.87 -8.77 17.69
N ALA A 442 -2.83 -9.61 17.74
CA ALA A 442 -2.58 -10.63 16.73
C ALA A 442 -3.71 -11.67 16.66
N ARG A 443 -4.19 -12.15 17.81
CA ARG A 443 -5.37 -13.04 17.89
C ARG A 443 -6.62 -12.38 17.34
N ALA A 444 -6.84 -11.09 17.62
CA ALA A 444 -7.96 -10.35 17.05
C ALA A 444 -7.87 -10.26 15.52
N VAL A 445 -6.68 -10.01 14.98
CA VAL A 445 -6.47 -9.94 13.53
C VAL A 445 -6.67 -11.30 12.86
N VAL A 446 -6.16 -12.39 13.44
CA VAL A 446 -6.44 -13.76 12.98
C VAL A 446 -7.95 -14.06 13.01
N GLY A 447 -8.65 -13.63 14.06
CA GLY A 447 -10.12 -13.77 14.12
C GLY A 447 -10.88 -12.96 13.07
N ILE A 448 -10.35 -11.81 12.63
CA ILE A 448 -10.94 -10.97 11.57
C ILE A 448 -10.62 -11.54 10.18
N GLN A 449 -9.40 -12.05 9.97
CA GLN A 449 -8.89 -12.56 8.69
C GLN A 449 -8.17 -13.91 8.87
N PRO A 450 -8.93 -15.01 9.08
CA PRO A 450 -8.38 -16.33 9.46
C PRO A 450 -7.70 -17.09 8.31
N THR A 451 -7.77 -16.57 7.08
CA THR A 451 -7.15 -17.18 5.90
C THR A 451 -5.91 -16.41 5.43
N ARG A 452 -5.49 -15.38 6.19
CA ARG A 452 -4.30 -14.60 5.87
C ARG A 452 -3.08 -15.21 6.56
N ALA A 453 -2.27 -15.92 5.77
CA ALA A 453 -1.01 -16.52 6.19
C ALA A 453 -0.13 -15.58 7.02
N GLN A 454 0.04 -14.33 6.59
CA GLN A 454 0.82 -13.31 7.29
C GLN A 454 0.38 -13.08 8.76
N HIS A 455 -0.92 -13.13 9.05
CA HIS A 455 -1.41 -12.89 10.41
C HIS A 455 -1.13 -14.07 11.34
N HIS A 456 -1.23 -15.29 10.81
CA HIS A 456 -0.80 -16.50 11.51
C HIS A 456 0.71 -16.49 11.77
N SER A 457 1.51 -16.03 10.81
CA SER A 457 2.95 -15.87 10.98
C SER A 457 3.31 -14.86 12.09
N ILE A 458 2.63 -13.71 12.12
CA ILE A 458 2.78 -12.71 13.20
C ILE A 458 2.39 -13.30 14.55
N LEU A 459 1.25 -13.98 14.64
CA LEU A 459 0.80 -14.60 15.89
C LEU A 459 1.79 -15.68 16.37
N GLY A 460 2.24 -16.55 15.48
CA GLY A 460 3.21 -17.61 15.79
C GLY A 460 4.53 -17.04 16.32
N TYR A 461 5.02 -15.97 15.70
CA TYR A 461 6.18 -15.23 16.18
C TYR A 461 6.00 -14.67 17.60
N LEU A 462 4.85 -14.03 17.90
CA LEU A 462 4.60 -13.48 19.24
C LEU A 462 4.42 -14.58 20.30
N LEU A 463 3.84 -15.71 19.93
CA LEU A 463 3.73 -16.87 20.82
C LEU A 463 5.10 -17.47 21.11
N LEU A 464 6.00 -17.54 20.12
CA LEU A 464 7.38 -17.93 20.34
C LEU A 464 8.08 -16.99 21.32
N ARG A 465 7.92 -15.68 21.16
CA ARG A 465 8.44 -14.65 22.08
C ARG A 465 7.94 -14.84 23.52
N ARG A 466 6.70 -15.30 23.70
CA ARG A 466 6.13 -15.61 25.01
C ARG A 466 6.67 -16.92 25.61
N GLY A 467 7.25 -17.79 24.78
CA GLY A 467 7.73 -19.12 25.15
C GLY A 467 6.76 -20.26 24.80
N ASP A 468 5.62 -19.96 24.18
CA ASP A 468 4.62 -20.96 23.79
C ASP A 468 4.96 -21.62 22.45
N THR A 469 6.09 -22.34 22.42
CA THR A 469 6.66 -22.93 21.19
C THR A 469 5.68 -23.85 20.46
N ALA A 470 4.86 -24.62 21.18
CA ALA A 470 3.88 -25.53 20.58
C ALA A 470 2.75 -24.78 19.84
N GLN A 471 2.26 -23.67 20.39
CA GLN A 471 1.26 -22.85 19.69
C GLN A 471 1.92 -22.05 18.56
N ALA A 472 3.16 -21.60 18.76
CA ALA A 472 3.93 -20.92 17.72
C ALA A 472 4.12 -21.79 16.47
N GLU A 473 4.55 -23.04 16.65
CA GLU A 473 4.71 -24.01 15.55
C GLU A 473 3.39 -24.20 14.80
N LYS A 474 2.29 -24.43 15.53
CA LYS A 474 0.96 -24.62 14.93
C LYS A 474 0.50 -23.44 14.07
N GLU A 475 0.67 -22.21 14.56
CA GLU A 475 0.27 -21.01 13.81
C GLU A 475 1.18 -20.79 12.59
N LEU A 476 2.48 -21.07 12.69
CA LEU A 476 3.42 -20.96 11.57
C LEU A 476 3.19 -22.04 10.51
N ASP A 477 2.88 -23.27 10.91
CA ASP A 477 2.48 -24.34 10.00
C ASP A 477 1.15 -23.97 9.29
N THR A 478 0.19 -23.41 10.02
CA THR A 478 -1.06 -22.88 9.43
C THR A 478 -0.76 -21.78 8.40
N ALA A 479 0.19 -20.89 8.68
CA ALA A 479 0.61 -19.87 7.72
C ALA A 479 1.18 -20.49 6.43
N LEU A 480 2.00 -21.54 6.54
CA LEU A 480 2.54 -22.26 5.39
C LEU A 480 1.45 -23.00 4.61
N ASP A 481 0.50 -23.66 5.29
CA ASP A 481 -0.65 -24.34 4.67
C ASP A 481 -1.56 -23.36 3.90
N LEU A 482 -1.68 -22.13 4.40
CA LEU A 482 -2.40 -21.02 3.75
C LEU A 482 -1.60 -20.37 2.60
N GLY A 483 -0.41 -20.88 2.27
CA GLY A 483 0.42 -20.39 1.17
C GLY A 483 1.25 -19.16 1.53
N ALA A 484 1.84 -19.09 2.72
CA ALA A 484 2.83 -18.06 3.04
C ALA A 484 3.98 -18.10 2.01
N GLU A 485 4.05 -17.06 1.17
CA GLU A 485 5.15 -16.85 0.22
C GLU A 485 6.32 -16.10 0.86
N ASP A 486 6.10 -15.47 2.02
CA ASP A 486 7.12 -14.67 2.70
C ASP A 486 8.21 -15.55 3.36
N PRO A 487 9.50 -15.27 3.11
CA PRO A 487 10.61 -15.96 3.76
C PRO A 487 10.58 -15.87 5.29
N GLU A 488 9.99 -14.81 5.83
CA GLU A 488 9.86 -14.53 7.25
C GLU A 488 9.14 -15.63 8.02
N THR A 489 8.10 -16.23 7.44
CA THR A 489 7.39 -17.36 8.05
C THR A 489 8.30 -18.57 8.24
N ARG A 490 9.15 -18.89 7.25
CA ARG A 490 10.12 -20.00 7.36
C ARG A 490 11.25 -19.66 8.32
N VAL A 491 11.69 -18.40 8.36
CA VAL A 491 12.64 -17.93 9.39
C VAL A 491 12.05 -18.13 10.78
N ASN A 492 10.81 -17.70 11.02
CA ASN A 492 10.14 -17.86 12.31
C ASN A 492 9.98 -19.33 12.70
N LEU A 493 9.67 -20.23 11.75
CA LEU A 493 9.60 -21.67 12.01
C LEU A 493 10.98 -22.25 12.31
N ALA A 494 12.05 -21.76 11.67
CA ALA A 494 13.42 -22.11 12.02
C ALA A 494 13.78 -21.68 13.45
N LEU A 495 13.29 -20.52 13.90
CA LEU A 495 13.45 -20.07 15.28
C LEU A 495 12.73 -21.00 16.27
N VAL A 496 11.51 -21.45 15.95
CA VAL A 496 10.80 -22.44 16.77
C VAL A 496 11.55 -23.76 16.82
N ALA A 497 11.98 -24.27 15.66
CA ALA A 497 12.75 -25.51 15.55
C ALA A 497 14.07 -25.42 16.33
N SER A 498 14.72 -24.27 16.30
CA SER A 498 15.90 -23.96 17.09
C SER A 498 15.61 -24.06 18.60
N VAL A 499 14.64 -23.33 19.12
CA VAL A 499 14.31 -23.31 20.57
C VAL A 499 13.87 -24.68 21.08
N THR A 500 13.21 -25.48 20.25
CA THR A 500 12.79 -26.86 20.57
C THR A 500 13.91 -27.90 20.44
N GLY A 501 15.11 -27.50 20.00
CA GLY A 501 16.29 -28.38 19.87
C GLY A 501 16.42 -29.11 18.53
N SER A 502 15.51 -28.86 17.59
CA SER A 502 15.52 -29.40 16.23
C SER A 502 16.45 -28.59 15.31
N VAL A 503 17.74 -28.54 15.65
CA VAL A 503 18.75 -27.69 14.97
C VAL A 503 18.85 -27.98 13.47
N GLN A 504 18.79 -29.26 13.07
CA GLN A 504 18.86 -29.61 11.66
C GLN A 504 17.66 -29.06 10.87
N LYS A 505 16.44 -29.18 11.41
CA LYS A 505 15.22 -28.58 10.82
C LYS A 505 15.38 -27.07 10.67
N ALA A 506 15.93 -26.39 11.68
CA ALA A 506 16.19 -24.96 11.61
C ALA A 506 17.19 -24.59 10.50
N VAL A 507 18.30 -25.33 10.37
CA VAL A 507 19.29 -25.14 9.32
C VAL A 507 18.68 -25.35 7.93
N ASP A 508 17.89 -26.39 7.75
CA ASP A 508 17.25 -26.71 6.47
C ASP A 508 16.27 -25.60 6.04
N LEU A 509 15.44 -25.12 6.98
CA LEU A 509 14.52 -24.01 6.74
C LEU A 509 15.23 -22.70 6.38
N LEU A 510 16.34 -22.38 7.06
CA LEU A 510 17.13 -21.18 6.74
C LEU A 510 17.85 -21.29 5.39
N ASN A 511 18.33 -22.49 5.03
CA ASN A 511 18.92 -22.73 3.71
C ASN A 511 17.88 -22.62 2.59
N GLN A 512 16.61 -23.02 2.81
CA GLN A 512 15.53 -22.79 1.84
C GLN A 512 15.30 -21.30 1.61
N VAL A 513 15.27 -20.49 2.68
CA VAL A 513 15.17 -19.03 2.55
C VAL A 513 16.35 -18.46 1.75
N LEU A 514 17.57 -18.91 2.04
CA LEU A 514 18.77 -18.45 1.33
C LEU A 514 18.89 -18.99 -0.11
N ALA A 515 18.18 -20.05 -0.47
CA ALA A 515 18.10 -20.51 -1.85
C ALA A 515 17.23 -19.58 -2.71
N GLU A 516 16.19 -18.98 -2.11
CA GLU A 516 15.32 -18.00 -2.77
C GLU A 516 15.91 -16.59 -2.75
N ASP A 517 16.42 -16.15 -1.60
CA ASP A 517 17.13 -14.89 -1.42
C ASP A 517 18.50 -15.12 -0.75
N PRO A 518 19.57 -15.29 -1.54
CA PRO A 518 20.93 -15.50 -1.02
C PRO A 518 21.43 -14.37 -0.10
N GLU A 519 20.86 -13.17 -0.21
CA GLU A 519 21.24 -12.02 0.58
C GLU A 519 20.31 -11.76 1.78
N HIS A 520 19.37 -12.66 2.07
CA HIS A 520 18.42 -12.49 3.16
C HIS A 520 19.17 -12.33 4.50
N PRO A 521 19.15 -11.12 5.13
CA PRO A 521 20.08 -10.79 6.21
C PRO A 521 19.85 -11.62 7.47
N ILE A 522 18.58 -11.91 7.79
CA ILE A 522 18.20 -12.58 9.04
C ILE A 522 18.40 -14.09 8.95
N ALA A 523 18.03 -14.69 7.81
CA ALA A 523 18.30 -16.10 7.58
C ALA A 523 19.80 -16.42 7.64
N ARG A 524 20.63 -15.56 7.03
CA ARG A 524 22.09 -15.68 7.07
C ARG A 524 22.65 -15.50 8.48
N LEU A 525 22.18 -14.48 9.21
CA LEU A 525 22.57 -14.25 10.60
C LEU A 525 22.23 -15.44 11.51
N ASN A 526 21.00 -15.94 11.44
CA ASN A 526 20.56 -17.07 12.25
C ASN A 526 21.31 -18.35 11.88
N LEU A 527 21.63 -18.54 10.60
CA LEU A 527 22.42 -19.69 10.15
C LEU A 527 23.87 -19.63 10.64
N GLU A 528 24.51 -18.45 10.61
CA GLU A 528 25.85 -18.23 11.18
C GLU A 528 25.84 -18.50 12.69
N HIS A 529 24.81 -18.03 13.39
CA HIS A 529 24.63 -18.26 14.82
C HIS A 529 24.49 -19.76 15.12
N LEU A 530 23.58 -20.46 14.44
CA LEU A 530 23.36 -21.90 14.60
C LEU A 530 24.62 -22.73 14.27
N ARG A 531 25.44 -22.31 13.30
CA ARG A 531 26.69 -22.99 12.95
C ARG A 531 27.81 -22.75 13.95
N SER A 532 27.90 -21.55 14.51
CA SER A 532 28.95 -21.17 15.44
C SER A 532 28.75 -21.79 16.83
N ASP A 533 27.51 -21.92 17.31
CA ASP A 533 27.21 -22.59 18.57
C ASP A 533 25.89 -23.41 18.51
N PRO A 534 25.93 -24.65 17.98
CA PRO A 534 24.76 -25.53 17.88
C PRO A 534 24.15 -25.95 19.22
N LYS A 535 24.80 -25.66 20.36
CA LYS A 535 24.31 -26.03 21.70
C LYS A 535 23.69 -24.85 22.47
N ARG A 536 23.95 -23.61 22.05
CA ARG A 536 23.48 -22.37 22.72
C ARG A 536 22.29 -21.68 22.04
N VAL A 537 21.78 -22.33 21.01
CA VAL A 537 20.56 -22.17 20.21
C VAL A 537 19.30 -21.62 20.94
N LYS A 538 19.21 -21.70 22.27
CA LYS A 538 18.03 -21.28 23.06
C LYS A 538 17.90 -19.78 23.34
N ALA A 539 18.94 -18.95 23.21
CA ALA A 539 18.92 -17.58 23.75
C ALA A 539 19.06 -16.42 22.73
N ASP A 540 19.66 -16.65 21.56
CA ASP A 540 20.32 -15.55 20.83
C ASP A 540 19.93 -15.41 19.33
N LEU A 541 18.92 -16.14 18.85
CA LEU A 541 18.48 -15.98 17.46
C LEU A 541 17.68 -14.70 17.23
N VAL A 542 17.86 -14.10 16.06
CA VAL A 542 17.33 -12.79 15.70
C VAL A 542 16.08 -12.92 14.83
N HIS A 543 15.00 -12.21 15.16
CA HIS A 543 13.71 -12.23 14.44
C HIS A 543 13.33 -10.86 13.87
N LEU A 544 12.33 -10.82 12.98
CA LEU A 544 11.75 -9.58 12.45
C LEU A 544 10.75 -8.96 13.41
N SER A 545 11.24 -8.19 14.38
CA SER A 545 10.50 -7.02 14.87
C SER A 545 11.41 -6.22 15.81
N ALA A 546 11.75 -4.99 15.42
CA ALA A 546 12.18 -3.84 16.23
C ALA A 546 13.39 -3.09 15.63
N PRO A 547 13.57 -1.80 15.94
CA PRO A 547 14.82 -1.05 15.80
C PRO A 547 16.09 -1.79 16.26
N GLY A 548 15.98 -2.73 17.20
CA GLY A 548 17.07 -3.60 17.65
C GLY A 548 17.66 -4.51 16.56
N ILE A 549 16.93 -4.77 15.47
CA ILE A 549 17.45 -5.57 14.35
C ILE A 549 18.59 -4.87 13.62
N PHE A 550 18.50 -3.55 13.48
CA PHE A 550 19.56 -2.79 12.84
C PHE A 550 20.82 -2.75 13.70
N VAL A 551 20.66 -2.80 15.03
CA VAL A 551 21.77 -2.96 15.97
C VAL A 551 22.41 -4.35 15.85
N GLN A 552 21.61 -5.41 15.82
CA GLN A 552 22.12 -6.79 15.67
C GLN A 552 22.77 -7.04 14.30
N LEU A 553 22.17 -6.53 13.22
CA LEU A 553 22.75 -6.56 11.88
C LEU A 553 24.05 -5.75 11.83
N GLY A 554 24.09 -4.59 12.49
CA GLY A 554 25.32 -3.82 12.67
C GLY A 554 26.41 -4.62 13.38
N ARG A 555 26.07 -5.35 14.46
CA ARG A 555 27.01 -6.19 15.22
C ARG A 555 27.52 -7.40 14.44
N LEU A 556 26.68 -8.01 13.60
CA LEU A 556 27.10 -9.08 12.69
C LEU A 556 28.15 -8.57 11.70
N ILE A 557 27.85 -7.46 11.04
CA ILE A 557 28.75 -6.85 10.06
C ILE A 557 30.06 -6.44 10.75
N ASP A 558 29.99 -5.95 11.99
CA ASP A 558 31.15 -5.67 12.84
C ASP A 558 32.00 -6.93 13.11
N SER A 559 31.37 -8.07 13.45
CA SER A 559 32.07 -9.34 13.64
C SER A 559 32.81 -9.82 12.37
N GLN A 560 32.13 -9.79 11.22
CA GLN A 560 32.71 -10.22 9.94
C GLN A 560 33.86 -9.32 9.49
N ALA A 561 33.71 -8.01 9.69
CA ALA A 561 34.77 -7.05 9.44
C ALA A 561 35.94 -7.21 10.42
N GLY A 562 35.68 -7.60 11.67
CA GLY A 562 36.69 -8.02 12.64
C GLY A 562 37.49 -9.24 12.17
N ALA A 563 36.84 -10.21 11.52
CA ALA A 563 37.53 -11.35 10.92
C ALA A 563 38.44 -10.94 9.75
N ARG A 564 37.98 -10.02 8.89
CA ARG A 564 38.82 -9.43 7.82
C ARG A 564 40.02 -8.64 8.36
N ALA A 565 39.78 -7.85 9.40
CA ALA A 565 40.83 -7.11 10.10
C ALA A 565 41.90 -8.05 10.67
N LYS A 566 41.51 -9.18 11.29
CA LYS A 566 42.44 -10.22 11.77
C LYS A 566 43.22 -10.88 10.62
N ALA A 567 42.62 -10.97 9.43
CA ALA A 567 43.29 -11.45 8.22
C ALA A 567 44.18 -10.39 7.54
N GLY A 568 44.29 -9.17 8.10
CA GLY A 568 45.09 -8.07 7.55
C GLY A 568 44.38 -7.22 6.49
N ASP A 569 43.15 -7.55 6.11
CA ASP A 569 42.34 -6.77 5.17
C ASP A 569 41.62 -5.60 5.89
N TRP A 570 42.41 -4.60 6.28
CA TRP A 570 41.91 -3.41 6.97
C TRP A 570 41.03 -2.51 6.10
N SER A 571 41.29 -2.46 4.78
CA SER A 571 40.50 -1.68 3.83
C SER A 571 39.11 -2.28 3.63
N GLY A 572 39.03 -3.61 3.44
CA GLY A 572 37.75 -4.32 3.39
C GLY A 572 36.99 -4.28 4.72
N ALA A 573 37.70 -4.36 5.85
CA ALA A 573 37.10 -4.18 7.17
C ALA A 573 36.47 -2.79 7.34
N ALA A 574 37.13 -1.72 6.87
CA ALA A 574 36.58 -0.35 6.93
C ALA A 574 35.32 -0.20 6.06
N GLN A 575 35.29 -0.78 4.85
CA GLN A 575 34.10 -0.76 3.99
C GLN A 575 32.91 -1.49 4.62
N MET A 576 33.15 -2.61 5.30
CA MET A 576 32.10 -3.33 6.02
C MET A 576 31.65 -2.56 7.26
N MET A 577 32.56 -1.95 8.01
CA MET A 577 32.22 -1.10 9.16
C MET A 577 31.39 0.13 8.78
N ALA A 578 31.60 0.70 7.59
CA ALA A 578 30.74 1.78 7.10
C ALA A 578 29.27 1.32 6.96
N LYS A 579 29.06 0.07 6.51
CA LYS A 579 27.73 -0.55 6.48
C LYS A 579 27.22 -0.87 7.89
N ALA A 580 28.07 -1.35 8.79
CA ALA A 580 27.68 -1.60 10.19
C ALA A 580 27.17 -0.33 10.89
N VAL A 581 27.84 0.80 10.69
CA VAL A 581 27.43 2.12 11.21
C VAL A 581 26.13 2.62 10.57
N HIS A 582 25.85 2.26 9.32
CA HIS A 582 24.58 2.59 8.67
C HIS A 582 23.39 1.94 9.38
N TYR A 583 23.54 0.67 9.79
CA TYR A 583 22.50 -0.06 10.51
C TYR A 583 22.47 0.29 12.00
N ALA A 584 23.61 0.46 12.65
CA ALA A 584 23.69 0.79 14.07
C ALA A 584 24.30 2.19 14.32
N PRO A 585 23.62 3.28 13.91
CA PRO A 585 24.23 4.61 13.94
C PRO A 585 24.44 5.16 15.35
N ARG A 586 23.91 4.53 16.39
CA ARG A 586 24.07 4.96 17.79
C ARG A 586 24.85 3.96 18.67
N ASP A 587 25.45 2.93 18.09
CA ASP A 587 26.28 1.98 18.84
C ASP A 587 27.74 2.48 18.93
N ALA A 588 28.16 2.84 20.15
CA ALA A 588 29.49 3.39 20.43
C ALA A 588 30.62 2.37 20.13
N GLY A 589 30.34 1.08 20.30
CA GLY A 589 31.28 -0.01 20.00
C GLY A 589 31.57 -0.10 18.51
N ILE A 590 30.52 -0.16 17.68
CA ILE A 590 30.64 -0.25 16.23
C ILE A 590 31.36 0.97 15.65
N ARG A 591 31.06 2.18 16.14
CA ARG A 591 31.77 3.40 15.71
C ARG A 591 33.26 3.40 16.08
N SER A 592 33.60 2.90 17.26
CA SER A 592 35.00 2.75 17.69
C SER A 592 35.75 1.70 16.87
N ASN A 593 35.08 0.60 16.51
CA ASN A 593 35.64 -0.41 15.63
C ASN A 593 35.82 0.12 14.20
N TYR A 594 34.89 0.93 13.69
CA TYR A 594 35.05 1.62 12.41
C TYR A 594 36.24 2.59 12.40
N GLY A 595 36.35 3.45 13.42
CA GLY A 595 37.51 4.33 13.58
C GLY A 595 38.83 3.57 13.65
N THR A 596 38.83 2.37 14.25
CA THR A 596 40.00 1.50 14.32
C THR A 596 40.36 0.93 12.95
N ALA A 597 39.38 0.45 12.19
CA ALA A 597 39.58 -0.09 10.84
C ALA A 597 40.10 1.00 9.88
N LEU A 598 39.54 2.21 9.92
CA LEU A 598 40.01 3.36 9.14
C LEU A 598 41.44 3.75 9.48
N PHE A 599 41.79 3.73 10.77
CA PHE A 599 43.13 4.11 11.22
C PHE A 599 44.19 3.08 10.81
N GLN A 600 43.93 1.79 11.03
CA GLN A 600 44.86 0.71 10.66
C GLN A 600 44.94 0.49 9.14
N GLY A 601 43.90 0.85 8.39
CA GLY A 601 43.87 0.82 6.92
C GLY A 601 44.72 1.89 6.23
N GLY A 602 45.37 2.79 6.97
CA GLY A 602 46.51 3.58 6.47
C GLY A 602 46.21 4.92 5.79
N GLY A 603 45.03 5.54 5.95
CA GLY A 603 44.77 6.81 5.23
C GLY A 603 43.79 7.83 5.83
N ALA A 604 42.75 7.40 6.56
CA ALA A 604 41.64 8.29 6.91
C ALA A 604 41.68 8.76 8.38
N VAL A 605 42.76 9.40 8.80
CA VAL A 605 42.98 9.77 10.22
C VAL A 605 41.91 10.75 10.75
N GLU A 606 41.50 11.73 9.95
CA GLU A 606 40.44 12.69 10.33
C GLU A 606 39.05 12.03 10.44
N GLU A 607 38.72 11.10 9.55
CA GLU A 607 37.47 10.32 9.65
C GLU A 607 37.51 9.38 10.85
N ALA A 608 38.66 8.74 11.13
CA ALA A 608 38.83 7.91 12.31
C ALA A 608 38.62 8.73 13.60
N VAL A 609 39.21 9.92 13.70
CA VAL A 609 38.99 10.86 14.82
C VAL A 609 37.51 11.19 14.95
N THR A 610 36.83 11.49 13.85
CA THR A 610 35.38 11.79 13.84
C THR A 610 34.57 10.61 14.39
N GLN A 611 34.87 9.38 13.98
CA GLN A 611 34.15 8.20 14.49
C GLN A 611 34.39 7.95 15.98
N PHE A 612 35.61 8.18 16.48
CA PHE A 612 35.92 8.06 17.90
C PHE A 612 35.27 9.19 18.73
N GLU A 613 35.23 10.42 18.24
CA GLU A 613 34.50 11.53 18.89
C GLU A 613 33.01 11.18 19.00
N MET A 614 32.39 10.69 17.92
CA MET A 614 31.00 10.26 17.96
C MET A 614 30.77 9.10 18.94
N ALA A 615 31.70 8.14 19.03
CA ALA A 615 31.59 7.03 19.99
C ALA A 615 31.64 7.53 21.44
N VAL A 616 32.52 8.47 21.76
CA VAL A 616 32.64 9.07 23.10
C VAL A 616 31.45 9.99 23.43
N GLN A 617 30.88 10.68 22.44
CA GLN A 617 29.65 11.46 22.64
C GLN A 617 28.42 10.59 22.93
N MET A 618 28.41 9.35 22.43
CA MET A 618 27.31 8.40 22.65
C MET A 618 27.42 7.71 24.01
N ASP A 619 28.63 7.42 24.45
CA ASP A 619 28.93 6.87 25.76
C ASP A 619 30.21 7.52 26.30
N GLU A 620 30.03 8.53 27.17
CA GLU A 620 31.12 9.28 27.79
C GLU A 620 32.04 8.39 28.65
N GLY A 621 31.52 7.25 29.13
CA GLY A 621 32.22 6.23 29.89
C GLY A 621 33.00 5.22 29.03
N PHE A 622 32.90 5.30 27.69
CA PHE A 622 33.51 4.30 26.80
C PHE A 622 35.03 4.47 26.65
N LEU A 623 35.75 3.97 27.66
CA LEU A 623 37.21 4.04 27.78
C LEU A 623 37.99 3.58 26.53
N PRO A 624 37.58 2.51 25.80
CA PRO A 624 38.30 2.08 24.60
C PRO A 624 38.35 3.14 23.49
N ALA A 625 37.25 3.84 23.21
CA ALA A 625 37.23 4.91 22.21
C ALA A 625 38.00 6.14 22.69
N ARG A 626 37.80 6.52 23.95
CA ARG A 626 38.46 7.66 24.59
C ARG A 626 40.00 7.55 24.56
N ARG A 627 40.54 6.37 24.89
CA ARG A 627 42.00 6.10 24.82
C ARG A 627 42.53 6.15 23.39
N LYS A 628 41.82 5.57 22.43
CA LYS A 628 42.21 5.57 21.01
C LYS A 628 42.20 7.00 20.44
N LEU A 629 41.19 7.80 20.79
CA LEU A 629 41.05 9.20 20.40
C LEU A 629 42.20 10.06 20.93
N VAL A 630 42.51 9.97 22.23
CA VAL A 630 43.63 10.70 22.85
C VAL A 630 44.96 10.32 22.22
N GLY A 631 45.22 9.02 22.04
CA GLY A 631 46.45 8.55 21.39
C GLY A 631 46.57 8.99 19.92
N LEU A 632 45.46 9.21 19.23
CA LEU A 632 45.41 9.77 17.88
C LEU A 632 45.73 11.26 17.87
N TYR A 633 45.12 12.05 18.76
CA TYR A 633 45.44 13.47 18.88
C TYR A 633 46.89 13.72 19.26
N VAL A 634 47.46 12.94 20.18
CA VAL A 634 48.89 13.05 20.54
C VAL A 634 49.78 12.76 19.33
N ARG A 635 49.47 11.73 18.54
CA ARG A 635 50.23 11.42 17.31
C ARG A 635 50.11 12.52 16.25
N LEU A 636 48.90 13.04 16.02
CA LEU A 636 48.66 14.17 15.12
C LEU A 636 49.40 15.42 15.56
N ALA A 637 49.34 15.76 16.85
CA ALA A 637 50.04 16.91 17.42
C ALA A 637 51.56 16.77 17.30
N ARG A 638 52.14 15.59 17.59
CA ARG A 638 53.58 15.34 17.40
C ARG A 638 54.00 15.52 15.95
N ARG A 639 53.21 15.02 15.00
CA ARG A 639 53.45 15.22 13.57
C ARG A 639 53.39 16.71 13.20
N GLN A 640 52.37 17.43 13.65
CA GLN A 640 52.23 18.87 13.41
C GLN A 640 53.38 19.68 14.02
N ILE A 641 53.86 19.31 15.21
CA ILE A 641 55.05 19.93 15.82
C ILE A 641 56.30 19.67 14.95
N GLY A 642 56.50 18.43 14.49
CA GLY A 642 57.60 18.08 13.59
C GLY A 642 57.53 18.79 12.22
N GLU A 643 56.32 19.09 11.74
CA GLU A 643 56.06 19.90 10.54
C GLU A 643 56.11 21.43 10.82
N ASN A 644 56.50 21.85 12.03
CA ASN A 644 56.53 23.24 12.50
C ASN A 644 55.17 23.97 12.45
N ARG A 645 54.06 23.23 12.48
CA ARG A 645 52.68 23.75 12.52
C ARG A 645 52.19 23.90 13.96
N LYS A 646 52.87 24.78 14.72
CA LYS A 646 52.66 24.97 16.18
C LYS A 646 51.22 25.31 16.56
N GLU A 647 50.55 26.18 15.80
CA GLU A 647 49.16 26.57 16.08
C GLU A 647 48.16 25.44 15.81
N ALA A 648 48.41 24.62 14.77
CA ALA A 648 47.60 23.44 14.51
C ALA A 648 47.78 22.39 15.63
N ALA A 649 49.02 22.15 16.07
CA ALA A 649 49.32 21.27 17.19
C ALA A 649 48.64 21.73 18.49
N ARG A 650 48.67 23.03 18.77
CA ARG A 650 47.98 23.64 19.91
C ARG A 650 46.47 23.38 19.87
N LYS A 651 45.83 23.61 18.72
CA LYS A 651 44.39 23.37 18.52
C LYS A 651 44.04 21.88 18.68
N THR A 652 44.87 20.99 18.15
CA THR A 652 44.71 19.53 18.26
C THR A 652 44.81 19.06 19.71
N LEU A 653 45.81 19.52 20.47
CA LEU A 653 45.97 19.17 21.88
C LEU A 653 44.86 19.74 22.76
N ARG A 654 44.35 20.94 22.45
CA ARG A 654 43.16 21.50 23.14
C ARG A 654 41.89 20.70 22.89
N ARG A 655 41.71 20.13 21.69
CA ARG A 655 40.62 19.19 21.42
C ARG A 655 40.76 17.87 22.17
N ALA A 656 41.98 17.46 22.51
CA ALA A 656 42.23 16.20 23.24
C ALA A 656 41.98 16.28 24.75
N LEU A 657 42.10 17.48 25.33
CA LEU A 657 42.01 17.74 26.78
C LEU A 657 40.73 17.20 27.46
N PRO A 658 39.51 17.39 26.91
CA PRO A 658 38.29 16.85 27.50
C PRO A 658 38.30 15.32 27.61
N TYR A 659 39.04 14.66 26.72
CA TYR A 659 39.07 13.22 26.60
C TYR A 659 40.24 12.58 27.36
N ALA A 660 41.15 13.35 27.97
CA ALA A 660 42.34 12.82 28.60
C ALA A 660 42.22 12.65 30.11
N ASP A 661 42.79 11.58 30.66
CA ASP A 661 42.90 11.32 32.09
C ASP A 661 44.30 10.84 32.48
N GLY A 662 44.61 10.93 33.78
CA GLY A 662 45.84 10.41 34.38
C GLY A 662 47.12 10.76 33.62
N LYS A 663 47.84 9.73 33.15
CA LYS A 663 49.13 9.88 32.45
C LYS A 663 48.99 10.60 31.11
N ALA A 664 47.89 10.41 30.38
CA ALA A 664 47.69 11.02 29.07
C ALA A 664 47.40 12.53 29.18
N LEU A 665 46.68 12.95 30.23
CA LEU A 665 46.47 14.37 30.54
C LEU A 665 47.80 15.06 30.85
N ALA A 666 48.64 14.45 31.68
CA ALA A 666 49.96 14.98 32.01
C ALA A 666 50.87 15.09 30.76
N GLU A 667 50.76 14.14 29.83
CA GLU A 667 51.49 14.17 28.56
C GLU A 667 51.01 15.30 27.63
N ILE A 668 49.70 15.46 27.46
CA ILE A 668 49.11 16.55 26.65
C ILE A 668 49.50 17.90 27.23
N GLN A 669 49.44 18.08 28.55
CA GLN A 669 49.83 19.34 29.20
C GLN A 669 51.31 19.66 29.00
N ARG A 670 52.21 18.67 29.07
CA ARG A 670 53.64 18.86 28.75
C ARG A 670 53.87 19.27 27.30
N MET A 671 53.12 18.69 26.36
CA MET A 671 53.21 19.05 24.95
C MET A 671 52.60 20.42 24.64
N LEU A 672 51.58 20.83 25.40
CA LEU A 672 50.87 22.08 25.20
C LEU A 672 51.61 23.29 25.80
N ALA A 673 52.28 23.11 26.95
CA ALA A 673 53.01 24.17 27.64
C ALA A 673 53.99 24.98 26.74
N PRO A 674 54.89 24.38 25.94
CA PRO A 674 55.79 25.13 25.06
C PRO A 674 55.08 25.74 23.83
N LEU A 675 53.83 25.36 23.56
CA LEU A 675 53.02 25.93 22.47
C LEU A 675 52.12 27.08 22.96
N GLU A 676 51.99 27.25 24.28
CA GLU A 676 51.20 28.32 24.91
C GLU A 676 52.08 29.47 25.43
N ASP A 677 53.38 29.26 25.59
CA ASP A 677 54.32 30.31 25.95
C ASP A 677 54.55 31.23 24.74
N THR A 678 53.80 32.33 24.70
CA THR A 678 53.91 33.40 23.69
C THR A 678 54.84 34.52 24.16
N ARG A 679 55.90 34.21 24.90
CA ARG A 679 56.96 35.21 25.12
C ARG A 679 57.82 35.28 23.86
N PRO A 680 58.03 36.48 23.29
CA PRO A 680 58.78 36.66 22.04
C PRO A 680 60.24 36.19 22.15
#